data_AF-A0A0B4XLS0-F1
#
_entry.id   AF-A0A0B4XLS0-F1
#
_cell.length_a   1.000
_cell.length_b   1.000
_cell.length_c   1.000
_cell.angle_alpha   90.00
_cell.angle_beta   90.00
_cell.angle_gamma   90.00
#
_symmetry.space_group_name_H-M   'P 1'
#
loop_
_entity.id
_entity.type
_entity.pdbx_description
1 polymer ?
#
loop_
_entity_poly.entity_id
_entity_poly.type
_entity_poly.pdbx_seq_one_letter_code
_entity_poly.pdbx_strand_id
1 'polypeptide(L)'
;MTSDDGVTLYRHFGISGGQSGAVWKIGLLDSVEYTPVSGVPSTERYYWEGQQVSQETYKRNRGTGLYIHFDDRYRIPYLTEKQIERESRTYITQYSDFLAQGWHPAPQLYQTITRTGPSGTREEGVRFFYDLDKWIVGIIRQWNYGQKIAFLYNMDANGNVIEAFEDGRWAYYARTPEGEISSEQIGNNAPFNYSNYEYGKAGDISFPDGGFIEREMDSYGRVISEENANGITSWSYDVIGRLEGIFPAASAPIALSWSANSVEITRQGYENTKHFDGFGRVYQEQISGTGSPSISIARSYDHEDRVTEESVNGSEFGYIYDGYSRLLRIEHDDGDKLFSYGPGSKTVEDEMGNLAIYSYATYSSPDEGELESIQVDDLDEIVIERNSAGEVVRVSQADIQRLYAYYNYNQLASIHDPETGEVVYGYDTAGNISVEFFTPDLGGQSGLNIQYQYDAMNRKTGMYATAYIQEPLDDLQDTIVRNRWSEDYTYDTVGNMLMSERNRNEEIYEYIPSLEGYYLTDIVDHPVTWQMSYDAEGRLLSESLHVDANQFALAYAYSPDGHLSSTTYPSGEVVLHNPNSYGWPLSAGSYATVSGYHVNGMPSTLQFGNGDIYSSSVDGYHRLAGFRVDAGSTVLMNHTLAYNPAGNLISSADLNNPSDTVSLSYDSANQLVSASGFWGAKTIDYDGLGNVLSVNNGASSTLYQYDIDNRLTAVSGAVTRNYSYPDYYFGAVGSNGVHDLKRDINNQLYKYQPAGFYSGWTIMEYDARGRVAKTFTDSGGLEYSMYGANGKLMFQWDGQDDYKEYIYLGQRLVAERAVAQ
;
A
#
# COMPACT_ATOMS: atom_id res chain seq x y z
N MET A 1 -2.01 39.61 -0.19
CA MET A 1 -1.98 38.72 0.98
C MET A 1 -0.52 38.58 1.36
N THR A 2 -0.19 38.80 2.61
CA THR A 2 1.18 38.65 3.12
C THR A 2 1.12 37.56 4.18
N SER A 3 1.96 36.56 4.04
CA SER A 3 2.15 35.45 4.98
C SER A 3 3.65 35.36 5.32
N ASP A 4 4.02 34.51 6.28
CA ASP A 4 5.44 34.32 6.60
C ASP A 4 6.19 33.57 5.49
N ASP A 5 5.45 32.92 4.60
CA ASP A 5 5.97 32.19 3.44
C ASP A 5 6.18 33.08 2.21
N GLY A 6 5.51 34.23 2.13
CA GLY A 6 5.63 35.13 1.00
C GLY A 6 4.54 36.19 0.88
N VAL A 7 4.54 36.88 -0.26
CA VAL A 7 3.53 37.87 -0.63
C VAL A 7 2.84 37.45 -1.91
N THR A 8 1.53 37.22 -1.81
CA THR A 8 0.65 36.97 -2.97
C THR A 8 -0.14 38.22 -3.31
N LEU A 9 0.08 38.76 -4.51
CA LEU A 9 -0.65 39.91 -5.04
C LEU A 9 -1.67 39.45 -6.07
N TYR A 10 -2.95 39.53 -5.71
CA TYR A 10 -4.06 39.29 -6.62
C TYR A 10 -4.48 40.58 -7.31
N ARG A 11 -4.42 40.63 -8.63
CA ARG A 11 -4.99 41.72 -9.42
C ARG A 11 -6.27 41.25 -10.09
N HIS A 12 -7.29 42.08 -10.02
CA HIS A 12 -8.59 41.84 -10.65
C HIS A 12 -8.92 43.00 -11.58
N PHE A 13 -9.71 42.73 -12.62
CA PHE A 13 -10.20 43.77 -13.51
C PHE A 13 -11.11 44.74 -12.75
N GLY A 14 -10.62 45.96 -12.53
CA GLY A 14 -11.37 47.04 -11.89
C GLY A 14 -12.35 47.74 -12.84
N ILE A 15 -13.12 48.69 -12.30
CA ILE A 15 -14.07 49.51 -13.07
C ILE A 15 -13.39 50.28 -14.22
N SER A 16 -12.12 50.66 -14.07
CA SER A 16 -11.33 51.32 -15.13
C SER A 16 -10.91 50.38 -16.27
N GLY A 17 -10.96 49.06 -16.06
CA GLY A 17 -10.71 48.04 -17.08
C GLY A 17 -11.96 47.63 -17.87
N GLY A 18 -13.15 47.94 -17.35
CA GLY A 18 -14.43 47.69 -18.02
C GLY A 18 -14.85 48.87 -18.90
N GLN A 19 -14.40 48.91 -20.14
CA GLN A 19 -14.99 49.81 -21.14
C GLN A 19 -16.39 49.30 -21.57
N SER A 20 -17.18 50.14 -22.24
CA SER A 20 -18.46 49.67 -22.81
C SER A 20 -18.20 48.50 -23.78
N GLY A 21 -18.86 47.36 -23.56
CA GLY A 21 -18.61 46.09 -24.27
C GLY A 21 -17.71 45.09 -23.51
N ALA A 22 -17.13 45.49 -22.38
CA ALA A 22 -16.26 44.67 -21.52
C ALA A 22 -16.64 44.74 -20.02
N VAL A 23 -17.84 45.21 -19.68
CA VAL A 23 -18.27 45.35 -18.26
C VAL A 23 -18.35 43.98 -17.58
N TRP A 24 -18.64 42.93 -18.34
CA TRP A 24 -18.60 41.52 -17.90
C TRP A 24 -17.24 41.04 -17.36
N LYS A 25 -16.11 41.72 -17.65
CA LYS A 25 -14.79 41.38 -17.10
C LYS A 25 -14.59 41.84 -15.65
N ILE A 26 -15.37 42.81 -15.17
CA ILE A 26 -15.12 43.47 -13.88
C ILE A 26 -15.25 42.47 -12.73
N GLY A 27 -14.19 42.37 -11.92
CA GLY A 27 -14.09 41.46 -10.78
C GLY A 27 -13.47 40.11 -11.10
N LEU A 28 -13.19 39.81 -12.37
CA LEU A 28 -12.42 38.62 -12.74
C LEU A 28 -10.95 38.77 -12.36
N LEU A 29 -10.31 37.64 -12.06
CA LEU A 29 -8.89 37.56 -11.76
C LEU A 29 -8.07 37.84 -13.04
N ASP A 30 -7.13 38.77 -12.97
CA ASP A 30 -6.25 39.15 -14.07
C ASP A 30 -4.88 38.48 -13.93
N SER A 31 -4.27 38.63 -12.75
CA SER A 31 -2.96 38.06 -12.45
C SER A 31 -2.80 37.75 -10.96
N VAL A 32 -1.96 36.77 -10.68
CA VAL A 32 -1.47 36.43 -9.34
C VAL A 32 0.04 36.47 -9.38
N GLU A 33 0.66 37.36 -8.60
CA GLU A 33 2.11 37.37 -8.41
C GLU A 33 2.41 36.82 -7.03
N TYR A 34 3.21 35.77 -6.94
CA TYR A 34 3.68 35.23 -5.68
C TYR A 34 5.18 35.47 -5.54
N THR A 35 5.56 36.18 -4.48
CA THR A 35 6.95 36.42 -4.10
C THR A 35 7.22 35.67 -2.79
N PRO A 36 7.80 34.45 -2.84
CA PRO A 36 8.07 33.68 -1.64
C PRO A 36 9.22 34.30 -0.85
N VAL A 37 9.28 34.04 0.45
CA VAL A 37 10.42 34.36 1.32
C VAL A 37 11.64 33.51 0.97
N SER A 38 11.41 32.25 0.57
CA SER A 38 12.42 31.32 0.06
C SER A 38 11.90 30.59 -1.18
N GLY A 39 12.72 30.51 -2.23
CA GLY A 39 12.35 29.98 -3.54
C GLY A 39 12.30 31.05 -4.63
N VAL A 40 11.78 30.69 -5.81
CA VAL A 40 11.69 31.59 -6.96
C VAL A 40 10.28 32.19 -7.08
N PRO A 41 10.12 33.50 -7.34
CA PRO A 41 8.81 34.09 -7.60
C PRO A 41 8.07 33.42 -8.75
N SER A 42 6.74 33.39 -8.66
CA SER A 42 5.87 32.96 -9.74
C SER A 42 4.91 34.06 -10.15
N THR A 43 4.52 34.05 -11.42
CA THR A 43 3.47 34.92 -11.94
C THR A 43 2.47 34.07 -12.71
N GLU A 44 1.20 34.18 -12.34
CA GLU A 44 0.09 33.63 -13.08
C GLU A 44 -0.65 34.73 -13.83
N ARG A 45 -1.01 34.51 -15.09
CA ARG A 45 -1.84 35.41 -15.90
C ARG A 45 -3.07 34.68 -16.42
N TYR A 46 -4.21 35.35 -16.35
CA TYR A 46 -5.51 34.78 -16.69
C TYR A 46 -6.15 35.57 -17.82
N TYR A 47 -6.44 34.90 -18.93
CA TYR A 47 -7.03 35.51 -20.11
C TYR A 47 -8.48 35.05 -20.26
N TRP A 48 -9.38 36.03 -20.34
CA TRP A 48 -10.83 35.81 -20.36
C TRP A 48 -11.46 36.35 -21.64
N GLU A 49 -12.37 35.56 -22.20
CA GLU A 49 -13.28 35.95 -23.27
C GLU A 49 -14.74 35.89 -22.80
N GLY A 50 -15.61 36.60 -23.52
CA GLY A 50 -16.99 36.82 -23.10
C GLY A 50 -17.96 36.18 -24.08
N GLN A 51 -18.65 35.14 -23.66
CA GLN A 51 -19.68 34.49 -24.46
C GLN A 51 -20.99 35.23 -24.28
N GLN A 52 -21.54 35.77 -25.37
CA GLN A 52 -22.85 36.39 -25.35
C GLN A 52 -23.89 35.37 -24.85
N VAL A 53 -24.69 35.78 -23.86
CA VAL A 53 -25.81 35.03 -23.22
C VAL A 53 -27.19 35.74 -23.29
N SER A 54 -27.30 36.97 -23.79
CA SER A 54 -28.58 37.54 -24.21
C SER A 54 -28.37 38.85 -24.98
N GLN A 55 -29.44 39.44 -25.51
CA GLN A 55 -29.45 40.80 -26.06
C GLN A 55 -29.81 41.87 -25.02
N GLU A 56 -29.90 41.50 -23.73
CA GLU A 56 -30.21 42.45 -22.68
C GLU A 56 -29.02 43.40 -22.45
N THR A 57 -29.33 44.68 -22.27
CA THR A 57 -28.32 45.68 -21.95
C THR A 57 -27.99 45.61 -20.46
N TYR A 58 -26.75 45.24 -20.14
CA TYR A 58 -26.26 45.22 -18.77
C TYR A 58 -25.55 46.53 -18.43
N LYS A 59 -26.03 47.24 -17.41
CA LYS A 59 -25.49 48.55 -17.00
C LYS A 59 -24.92 48.46 -15.58
N ARG A 60 -23.66 48.87 -15.39
CA ARG A 60 -23.12 49.14 -14.05
C ARG A 60 -23.02 50.64 -13.83
N ASN A 61 -23.68 51.12 -12.79
CA ASN A 61 -23.69 52.53 -12.43
C ASN A 61 -22.66 52.78 -11.32
N ARG A 62 -21.73 53.72 -11.50
CA ARG A 62 -21.08 54.35 -10.33
C ARG A 62 -22.12 55.29 -9.73
N GLY A 63 -22.51 55.07 -8.47
CA GLY A 63 -23.60 55.79 -7.76
C GLY A 63 -23.53 57.34 -7.72
N THR A 64 -22.70 57.99 -8.52
CA THR A 64 -22.58 59.43 -8.72
C THR A 64 -23.00 59.93 -10.11
N GLY A 65 -23.52 59.05 -10.99
CA GLY A 65 -24.28 59.45 -12.18
C GLY A 65 -23.50 60.04 -13.37
N LEU A 66 -22.17 59.92 -13.41
CA LEU A 66 -21.35 60.60 -14.44
C LEU A 66 -20.50 59.72 -15.37
N TYR A 67 -20.52 58.39 -15.23
CA TYR A 67 -20.00 57.46 -16.26
C TYR A 67 -20.80 56.15 -16.23
N ILE A 68 -21.56 55.88 -17.29
CA ILE A 68 -22.28 54.61 -17.48
C ILE A 68 -21.47 53.78 -18.48
N HIS A 69 -20.71 52.80 -18.01
CA HIS A 69 -20.26 51.72 -18.88
C HIS A 69 -21.41 50.72 -19.01
N PHE A 70 -21.75 50.38 -20.24
CA PHE A 70 -22.83 49.46 -20.55
C PHE A 70 -22.31 48.40 -21.51
N ASP A 71 -22.75 47.18 -21.31
CA ASP A 71 -22.72 46.17 -22.35
C ASP A 71 -24.10 46.18 -23.00
N ASP A 72 -24.15 46.32 -24.32
CA ASP A 72 -25.39 46.24 -25.10
C ASP A 72 -25.94 44.81 -25.18
N ARG A 73 -25.18 43.84 -24.64
CA ARG A 73 -25.47 42.40 -24.62
C ARG A 73 -24.99 41.81 -23.30
N TYR A 74 -25.74 40.89 -22.72
CA TYR A 74 -25.28 40.13 -21.57
C TYR A 74 -24.24 39.09 -22.03
N ARG A 75 -23.11 38.97 -21.32
CA ARG A 75 -22.03 38.01 -21.61
C ARG A 75 -21.63 37.29 -20.33
N ILE A 76 -21.36 35.99 -20.41
CA ILE A 76 -20.69 35.22 -19.34
C ILE A 76 -19.20 35.14 -19.64
N PRO A 77 -18.34 35.32 -18.62
CA PRO A 77 -16.91 35.13 -18.78
C PRO A 77 -16.56 33.64 -18.84
N TYR A 78 -15.59 33.29 -19.67
CA TYR A 78 -14.92 32.00 -19.64
C TYR A 78 -13.42 32.19 -19.83
N LEU A 79 -12.64 31.36 -19.13
CA LEU A 79 -11.19 31.40 -19.16
C LEU A 79 -10.71 30.76 -20.46
N THR A 80 -9.93 31.47 -21.27
CA THR A 80 -9.35 30.93 -22.52
C THR A 80 -7.90 30.51 -22.34
N GLU A 81 -7.19 31.08 -21.37
CA GLU A 81 -5.81 30.74 -21.13
C GLU A 81 -5.40 31.06 -19.68
N LYS A 82 -4.65 30.16 -19.05
CA LYS A 82 -3.86 30.40 -17.84
C LYS A 82 -2.39 30.25 -18.20
N GLN A 83 -1.58 31.26 -17.92
CA GLN A 83 -0.13 31.17 -18.02
C GLN A 83 0.49 31.18 -16.62
N ILE A 84 1.49 30.34 -16.38
CA ILE A 84 2.32 30.35 -15.17
C ILE A 84 3.76 30.57 -15.61
N GLU A 85 4.42 31.58 -15.06
CA GLU A 85 5.86 31.81 -15.20
C GLU A 85 6.53 31.53 -13.85
N ARG A 86 7.41 30.52 -13.76
CA ARG A 86 8.22 30.20 -12.57
C ARG A 86 9.56 29.61 -13.03
N GLU A 87 10.66 29.95 -12.35
CA GLU A 87 11.99 29.40 -12.66
C GLU A 87 12.45 29.63 -14.12
N SER A 88 12.11 30.79 -14.69
CA SER A 88 12.35 31.12 -16.12
C SER A 88 11.70 30.17 -17.12
N ARG A 89 10.71 29.38 -16.69
CA ARG A 89 9.88 28.52 -17.52
C ARG A 89 8.46 29.08 -17.59
N THR A 90 7.81 28.85 -18.73
CA THR A 90 6.43 29.24 -18.97
C THR A 90 5.60 27.98 -19.18
N TYR A 91 4.48 27.91 -18.47
CA TYR A 91 3.47 26.88 -18.59
C TYR A 91 2.19 27.55 -19.07
N ILE A 92 1.55 26.98 -20.07
CA ILE A 92 0.36 27.55 -20.69
C ILE A 92 -0.72 26.47 -20.69
N THR A 93 -1.85 26.75 -20.07
CA THR A 93 -3.06 25.97 -20.21
C THR A 93 -4.05 26.77 -21.03
N GLN A 94 -4.25 26.36 -22.28
CA GLN A 94 -5.24 26.96 -23.18
C GLN A 94 -6.54 26.17 -23.11
N TYR A 95 -7.63 26.90 -23.14
CA TYR A 95 -8.98 26.36 -23.22
C TYR A 95 -9.59 26.86 -24.52
N SER A 96 -10.09 25.95 -25.36
CA SER A 96 -10.67 26.29 -26.66
C SER A 96 -11.91 25.45 -26.98
N ASP A 97 -12.48 25.71 -28.16
CA ASP A 97 -13.57 24.94 -28.76
C ASP A 97 -14.89 24.91 -27.97
N PHE A 98 -15.13 25.97 -27.18
CA PHE A 98 -16.30 26.23 -26.34
C PHE A 98 -17.67 26.22 -27.04
N LEU A 99 -17.81 25.79 -28.29
CA LEU A 99 -19.05 25.81 -29.05
C LEU A 99 -19.18 24.60 -29.98
N ALA A 100 -20.32 23.92 -29.91
CA ALA A 100 -21.06 23.66 -31.14
C ALA A 100 -21.66 25.01 -31.59
N GLN A 101 -21.37 25.45 -32.81
CA GLN A 101 -21.76 26.77 -33.31
C GLN A 101 -23.27 27.04 -33.14
N GLY A 102 -23.59 28.17 -32.53
CA GLY A 102 -24.95 28.73 -32.54
C GLY A 102 -25.69 28.57 -31.22
N TRP A 103 -26.42 29.62 -30.89
CA TRP A 103 -27.41 29.63 -29.84
C TRP A 103 -28.52 28.61 -30.14
N HIS A 104 -28.50 27.48 -29.41
CA HIS A 104 -29.44 26.34 -29.41
C HIS A 104 -29.29 25.29 -30.53
N PRO A 105 -29.52 23.98 -30.24
CA PRO A 105 -29.02 23.15 -29.15
C PRO A 105 -28.23 21.97 -29.73
N ALA A 106 -26.91 21.95 -29.58
CA ALA A 106 -26.23 20.67 -29.45
C ALA A 106 -26.12 20.40 -27.94
N PRO A 107 -26.53 19.24 -27.42
CA PRO A 107 -26.62 18.98 -25.97
C PRO A 107 -25.25 18.90 -25.26
N GLN A 108 -24.15 19.21 -25.93
CA GLN A 108 -22.79 19.03 -25.43
C GLN A 108 -21.90 20.18 -25.92
N LEU A 109 -21.38 20.99 -24.99
CA LEU A 109 -20.20 21.80 -25.28
C LEU A 109 -18.98 20.89 -25.16
N TYR A 110 -18.11 20.93 -26.16
CA TYR A 110 -16.77 20.38 -26.07
C TYR A 110 -15.85 21.50 -25.56
N GLN A 111 -14.87 21.18 -24.74
CA GLN A 111 -13.79 22.06 -24.38
C GLN A 111 -12.50 21.28 -24.62
N THR A 112 -11.62 21.85 -25.45
CA THR A 112 -10.26 21.34 -25.58
C THR A 112 -9.40 22.02 -24.52
N ILE A 113 -8.64 21.26 -23.75
CA ILE A 113 -7.65 21.77 -22.80
C ILE A 113 -6.27 21.38 -23.32
N THR A 114 -5.50 22.37 -23.75
CA THR A 114 -4.12 22.17 -24.24
C THR A 114 -3.15 22.67 -23.17
N ARG A 115 -2.35 21.75 -22.60
CA ARG A 115 -1.35 22.03 -21.58
C ARG A 115 0.03 21.98 -22.22
N THR A 116 0.74 23.10 -22.23
CA THR A 116 2.07 23.25 -22.82
C THR A 116 3.07 23.73 -21.77
N GLY A 117 4.13 22.96 -21.59
CA GLY A 117 5.22 23.27 -20.68
C GLY A 117 6.57 22.84 -21.26
N PRO A 118 7.64 22.87 -20.43
CA PRO A 118 8.98 22.46 -20.84
C PRO A 118 9.07 21.03 -21.41
N SER A 119 8.21 20.12 -20.92
CA SER A 119 8.21 18.71 -21.32
C SER A 119 7.35 18.43 -22.56
N GLY A 120 6.78 19.46 -23.19
CA GLY A 120 6.00 19.35 -24.41
C GLY A 120 4.56 19.80 -24.25
N THR A 121 3.65 19.23 -25.04
CA THR A 121 2.23 19.60 -25.07
C THR A 121 1.35 18.36 -24.95
N ARG A 122 0.31 18.46 -24.12
CA ARG A 122 -0.76 17.46 -23.99
C ARG A 122 -2.11 18.11 -24.25
N GLU A 123 -3.03 17.31 -24.79
CA GLU A 123 -4.39 17.74 -25.11
C GLU A 123 -5.41 16.82 -24.44
N GLU A 124 -6.39 17.43 -23.82
CA GLU A 124 -7.52 16.79 -23.17
C GLU A 124 -8.82 17.33 -23.75
N GLY A 125 -9.87 16.51 -23.70
CA GLY A 125 -11.19 16.87 -24.18
C GLY A 125 -12.23 16.71 -23.09
N VAL A 126 -12.98 17.76 -22.79
CA VAL A 126 -14.07 17.73 -21.82
C VAL A 126 -15.40 17.92 -22.54
N ARG A 127 -16.40 17.08 -22.23
CA ARG A 127 -17.78 17.30 -22.66
C ARG A 127 -18.66 17.55 -21.45
N PHE A 128 -19.61 18.45 -21.62
CA PHE A 128 -20.55 18.81 -20.57
C PHE A 128 -21.98 18.39 -20.93
N PHE A 129 -22.81 18.15 -19.93
CA PHE A 129 -24.25 18.00 -20.03
C PHE A 129 -24.96 19.33 -19.77
N TYR A 130 -26.01 19.60 -20.56
CA TYR A 130 -26.85 20.78 -20.44
C TYR A 130 -28.33 20.43 -20.60
N ASP A 131 -29.18 21.01 -19.75
CA ASP A 131 -30.62 21.13 -19.94
C ASP A 131 -31.00 22.61 -19.72
N LEU A 132 -31.24 23.33 -20.82
CA LEU A 132 -31.51 24.77 -20.77
C LEU A 132 -32.92 25.09 -20.24
N ASP A 133 -33.87 24.16 -20.36
CA ASP A 133 -35.23 24.37 -19.87
C ASP A 133 -35.27 24.29 -18.34
N LYS A 134 -34.41 23.44 -17.76
CA LYS A 134 -34.24 23.28 -16.31
C LYS A 134 -33.07 24.05 -15.73
N TRP A 135 -32.37 24.84 -16.55
CA TRP A 135 -31.17 25.59 -16.13
C TRP A 135 -30.05 24.72 -15.54
N ILE A 136 -29.94 23.48 -16.00
CA ILE A 136 -28.84 22.58 -15.67
C ILE A 136 -27.70 22.88 -16.65
N VAL A 137 -26.59 23.39 -16.14
CA VAL A 137 -25.46 23.84 -16.95
C VAL A 137 -24.13 23.42 -16.32
N GLY A 138 -23.16 23.03 -17.14
CA GLY A 138 -21.77 22.85 -16.70
C GLY A 138 -21.46 21.55 -15.95
N ILE A 139 -22.35 20.55 -15.97
CA ILE A 139 -22.04 19.23 -15.40
C ILE A 139 -21.10 18.50 -16.35
N ILE A 140 -19.93 18.05 -15.88
CA ILE A 140 -19.00 17.29 -16.71
C ILE A 140 -19.62 15.92 -17.00
N ARG A 141 -19.70 15.59 -18.28
CA ARG A 141 -20.22 14.33 -18.81
C ARG A 141 -19.12 13.40 -19.26
N GLN A 142 -18.05 13.89 -19.88
CA GLN A 142 -17.01 13.02 -20.41
C GLN A 142 -15.67 13.73 -20.32
N TRP A 143 -14.63 12.98 -19.98
CA TRP A 143 -13.26 13.45 -20.04
C TRP A 143 -12.42 12.52 -20.90
N ASN A 144 -11.59 13.11 -21.78
CA ASN A 144 -10.74 12.39 -22.71
C ASN A 144 -9.29 12.82 -22.53
N TYR A 145 -8.38 11.84 -22.59
CA TYR A 145 -6.95 12.07 -22.75
C TYR A 145 -6.57 11.75 -24.19
N GLY A 146 -6.40 12.78 -25.02
CA GLY A 146 -6.35 12.63 -26.48
C GLY A 146 -7.60 11.92 -27.02
N GLN A 147 -7.44 10.72 -27.58
CA GLN A 147 -8.54 9.91 -28.12
C GLN A 147 -9.14 8.91 -27.11
N LYS A 148 -8.51 8.71 -25.94
CA LYS A 148 -8.98 7.78 -24.91
C LYS A 148 -10.05 8.44 -24.03
N ILE A 149 -11.04 7.67 -23.59
CA ILE A 149 -12.07 8.11 -22.65
C ILE A 149 -11.60 7.76 -21.24
N ALA A 150 -11.40 8.77 -20.39
CA ALA A 150 -11.07 8.60 -18.99
C ALA A 150 -12.31 8.24 -18.16
N PHE A 151 -13.38 9.02 -18.33
CA PHE A 151 -14.70 8.69 -17.79
C PHE A 151 -15.83 9.22 -18.67
N LEU A 152 -17.02 8.65 -18.50
CA LEU A 152 -18.26 9.05 -19.16
C LEU A 152 -19.46 8.86 -18.22
N TYR A 153 -20.28 9.90 -18.06
CA TYR A 153 -21.52 9.93 -17.30
C TYR A 153 -22.71 10.22 -18.21
N ASN A 154 -23.68 9.32 -18.23
CA ASN A 154 -24.98 9.60 -18.81
C ASN A 154 -25.96 9.95 -17.69
N MET A 155 -26.76 10.98 -17.94
CA MET A 155 -27.64 11.59 -16.95
C MET A 155 -29.10 11.52 -17.40
N ASP A 156 -30.02 11.51 -16.43
CA ASP A 156 -31.44 11.70 -16.69
C ASP A 156 -31.78 13.18 -17.02
N ALA A 157 -33.06 13.45 -17.26
CA ALA A 157 -33.52 14.81 -17.55
C ALA A 157 -33.37 15.78 -16.37
N ASN A 158 -33.10 15.32 -15.15
CA ASN A 158 -32.89 16.16 -13.97
C ASN A 158 -31.38 16.34 -13.67
N GLY A 159 -30.49 15.81 -14.51
CA GLY A 159 -29.05 15.90 -14.35
C GLY A 159 -28.47 14.87 -13.39
N ASN A 160 -29.27 13.90 -12.92
CA ASN A 160 -28.77 12.81 -12.08
C ASN A 160 -28.03 11.80 -12.94
N VAL A 161 -26.86 11.35 -12.50
CA VAL A 161 -26.13 10.27 -13.19
C VAL A 161 -26.91 8.96 -13.06
N ILE A 162 -27.21 8.33 -14.20
CA ILE A 162 -27.92 7.04 -14.31
C ILE A 162 -27.04 5.93 -14.89
N GLU A 163 -25.93 6.30 -15.52
CA GLU A 163 -24.92 5.38 -16.03
C GLU A 163 -23.56 6.08 -15.97
N ALA A 164 -22.57 5.39 -15.43
CA ALA A 164 -21.21 5.86 -15.31
C ALA A 164 -20.26 4.82 -15.90
N PHE A 165 -19.23 5.31 -16.57
CA PHE A 165 -18.08 4.55 -17.01
C PHE A 165 -16.83 5.23 -16.47
N GLU A 166 -16.10 4.54 -15.62
CA GLU A 166 -14.87 5.01 -14.99
C GLU A 166 -13.87 3.85 -14.98
N ASP A 167 -12.63 4.09 -15.39
CA ASP A 167 -11.52 3.13 -15.32
C ASP A 167 -11.83 1.73 -15.90
N GLY A 168 -12.60 1.68 -16.99
CA GLY A 168 -12.97 0.44 -17.66
C GLY A 168 -14.17 -0.30 -17.08
N ARG A 169 -14.84 0.26 -16.07
CA ARG A 169 -15.99 -0.34 -15.38
C ARG A 169 -17.26 0.47 -15.66
N TRP A 170 -18.34 -0.23 -15.97
CA TRP A 170 -19.68 0.36 -16.05
C TRP A 170 -20.42 0.25 -14.71
N ALA A 171 -21.16 1.29 -14.36
CA ALA A 171 -22.12 1.31 -13.26
C ALA A 171 -23.43 1.95 -13.72
N TYR A 172 -24.57 1.41 -13.27
CA TYR A 172 -25.91 1.88 -13.61
C TYR A 172 -26.68 2.19 -12.33
N TYR A 173 -27.37 3.32 -12.30
CA TYR A 173 -28.07 3.83 -11.13
C TYR A 173 -29.55 4.02 -11.42
N ALA A 174 -30.40 3.40 -10.60
CA ALA A 174 -31.81 3.80 -10.51
C ALA A 174 -31.97 4.86 -9.43
N ARG A 175 -32.98 5.74 -9.61
CA ARG A 175 -33.23 6.87 -8.72
C ARG A 175 -34.63 6.82 -8.13
N THR A 176 -34.77 7.30 -6.89
CA THR A 176 -36.07 7.64 -6.30
C THR A 176 -36.69 8.85 -7.03
N PRO A 177 -37.99 9.13 -6.87
CA PRO A 177 -38.60 10.36 -7.37
C PRO A 177 -37.94 11.64 -6.84
N GLU A 178 -37.35 11.58 -5.66
CA GLU A 178 -36.66 12.68 -4.97
C GLU A 178 -35.19 12.83 -5.43
N GLY A 179 -34.62 11.83 -6.11
CA GLY A 179 -33.30 11.87 -6.76
C GLY A 179 -32.18 11.11 -6.05
N GLU A 180 -32.45 10.50 -4.90
CA GLU A 180 -31.51 9.58 -4.26
C GLU A 180 -31.32 8.31 -5.10
N ILE A 181 -30.21 7.61 -4.88
CA ILE A 181 -29.95 6.32 -5.54
C ILE A 181 -30.87 5.29 -4.90
N SER A 182 -31.69 4.59 -5.67
CA SER A 182 -32.49 3.47 -5.17
C SER A 182 -31.84 2.12 -5.45
N SER A 183 -31.03 2.04 -6.51
CA SER A 183 -30.22 0.85 -6.81
C SER A 183 -28.95 1.20 -7.57
N GLU A 184 -27.92 0.38 -7.40
CA GLU A 184 -26.65 0.47 -8.11
C GLU A 184 -26.28 -0.90 -8.67
N GLN A 185 -26.04 -0.96 -9.97
CA GLN A 185 -25.64 -2.17 -10.69
C GLN A 185 -24.27 -1.97 -11.31
N ILE A 186 -23.33 -2.88 -11.04
CA ILE A 186 -21.97 -2.82 -11.59
C ILE A 186 -21.85 -3.82 -12.75
N GLY A 187 -21.43 -3.36 -13.92
CA GLY A 187 -21.41 -4.19 -15.13
C GLY A 187 -22.77 -4.85 -15.37
N ASN A 188 -22.78 -6.17 -15.51
CA ASN A 188 -24.01 -6.97 -15.67
C ASN A 188 -24.42 -7.71 -14.39
N ASN A 189 -23.87 -7.33 -13.23
CA ASN A 189 -24.12 -8.00 -11.96
C ASN A 189 -25.53 -7.74 -11.42
N ALA A 190 -25.95 -8.46 -10.38
CA ALA A 190 -27.15 -8.08 -9.63
C ALA A 190 -26.90 -6.78 -8.83
N PRO A 191 -27.93 -5.95 -8.57
CA PRO A 191 -27.74 -4.61 -7.99
C PRO A 191 -27.74 -4.60 -6.47
N PHE A 192 -27.02 -3.64 -5.89
CA PHE A 192 -27.27 -3.13 -4.54
C PHE A 192 -28.56 -2.32 -4.54
N ASN A 193 -29.34 -2.38 -3.47
CA ASN A 193 -30.53 -1.53 -3.31
C ASN A 193 -30.41 -0.69 -2.04
N TYR A 194 -30.90 0.53 -2.13
CA TYR A 194 -30.80 1.55 -1.10
C TYR A 194 -32.19 2.08 -0.78
N SER A 195 -32.52 2.19 0.50
CA SER A 195 -33.81 2.72 0.93
C SER A 195 -33.73 3.39 2.30
N ASN A 196 -34.88 3.83 2.83
CA ASN A 196 -34.99 4.53 4.11
C ASN A 196 -34.02 5.71 4.24
N TYR A 197 -34.00 6.57 3.22
CA TYR A 197 -33.11 7.73 3.22
C TYR A 197 -33.50 8.72 4.32
N GLU A 198 -32.55 9.03 5.20
CA GLU A 198 -32.65 10.10 6.18
C GLU A 198 -31.45 11.04 6.03
N TYR A 199 -31.70 12.34 5.97
CA TYR A 199 -30.66 13.38 5.84
C TYR A 199 -29.66 13.14 4.68
N GLY A 200 -30.13 12.51 3.59
CA GLY A 200 -29.34 12.22 2.40
C GLY A 200 -28.47 10.96 2.49
N LYS A 201 -28.63 10.14 3.53
CA LYS A 201 -27.93 8.86 3.71
C LYS A 201 -28.92 7.71 3.66
N ALA A 202 -28.56 6.60 3.02
CA ALA A 202 -29.38 5.39 3.03
C ALA A 202 -29.39 4.77 4.44
N GLY A 203 -30.59 4.60 5.00
CA GLY A 203 -30.81 3.85 6.23
C GLY A 203 -30.62 2.36 6.00
N ASP A 204 -31.11 1.84 4.88
CA ASP A 204 -31.02 0.42 4.55
C ASP A 204 -30.23 0.23 3.26
N ILE A 205 -29.31 -0.72 3.26
CA ILE A 205 -28.59 -1.19 2.08
C ILE A 205 -28.74 -2.70 2.00
N SER A 206 -29.32 -3.21 0.93
CA SER A 206 -29.39 -4.65 0.65
C SER A 206 -28.37 -5.01 -0.43
N PHE A 207 -27.58 -6.04 -0.20
CA PHE A 207 -26.54 -6.49 -1.11
C PHE A 207 -27.06 -7.59 -2.06
N PRO A 208 -26.48 -7.71 -3.27
CA PRO A 208 -26.79 -8.77 -4.23
C PRO A 208 -26.74 -10.21 -3.70
N ASP A 209 -25.88 -10.47 -2.71
CA ASP A 209 -25.69 -11.80 -2.11
C ASP A 209 -26.63 -12.07 -0.91
N GLY A 210 -27.50 -11.12 -0.57
CA GLY A 210 -28.41 -11.19 0.57
C GLY A 210 -27.88 -10.54 1.85
N GLY A 211 -26.65 -10.00 1.85
CA GLY A 211 -26.14 -9.17 2.93
C GLY A 211 -26.89 -7.86 3.08
N PHE A 212 -26.69 -7.19 4.22
CA PHE A 212 -27.36 -5.93 4.50
C PHE A 212 -26.57 -5.04 5.45
N ILE A 213 -26.92 -3.75 5.41
CA ILE A 213 -26.60 -2.75 6.43
C ILE A 213 -27.90 -2.01 6.76
N GLU A 214 -28.23 -1.90 8.04
CA GLU A 214 -29.34 -1.09 8.56
C GLU A 214 -28.79 -0.04 9.53
N ARG A 215 -29.21 1.22 9.39
CA ARG A 215 -28.72 2.35 10.18
C ARG A 215 -29.85 3.11 10.83
N GLU A 216 -29.66 3.44 12.09
CA GLU A 216 -30.47 4.44 12.78
C GLU A 216 -29.70 5.76 12.86
N MET A 217 -30.41 6.85 12.60
CA MET A 217 -29.85 8.20 12.69
C MET A 217 -30.57 9.01 13.75
N ASP A 218 -29.86 9.96 14.34
CA ASP A 218 -30.49 10.95 15.21
C ASP A 218 -31.08 12.12 14.42
N SER A 219 -31.69 13.07 15.13
CA SER A 219 -32.29 14.27 14.53
C SER A 219 -31.31 15.21 13.80
N TYR A 220 -30.00 14.93 13.87
CA TYR A 220 -28.95 15.67 13.21
C TYR A 220 -28.34 14.90 12.04
N GLY A 221 -28.86 13.71 11.70
CA GLY A 221 -28.38 12.86 10.62
C GLY A 221 -27.06 12.14 10.93
N ARG A 222 -26.73 11.98 12.21
CA ARG A 222 -25.57 11.20 12.68
C ARG A 222 -26.01 9.76 12.93
N VAL A 223 -25.18 8.79 12.53
CA VAL A 223 -25.46 7.37 12.75
C VAL A 223 -25.29 7.05 14.24
N ILE A 224 -26.34 6.57 14.88
CA ILE A 224 -26.32 6.17 16.31
C ILE A 224 -26.32 4.66 16.48
N SER A 225 -26.74 3.92 15.46
CA SER A 225 -26.73 2.46 15.41
C SER A 225 -26.51 2.00 13.98
N GLU A 226 -25.72 0.95 13.78
CA GLU A 226 -25.57 0.24 12.52
C GLU A 226 -25.63 -1.26 12.81
N GLU A 227 -26.53 -1.96 12.14
CA GLU A 227 -26.66 -3.41 12.15
C GLU A 227 -26.21 -3.98 10.81
N ASN A 228 -25.44 -5.05 10.87
CA ASN A 228 -25.09 -5.88 9.72
C ASN A 228 -25.09 -7.35 10.16
N ALA A 229 -24.64 -8.27 9.31
CA ALA A 229 -24.62 -9.69 9.65
C ALA A 229 -23.68 -10.07 10.81
N ASN A 230 -22.77 -9.18 11.23
CA ASN A 230 -21.95 -9.36 12.43
C ASN A 230 -22.67 -8.85 13.69
N GLY A 231 -23.71 -8.03 13.59
CA GLY A 231 -24.48 -7.51 14.72
C GLY A 231 -24.46 -5.99 14.79
N ILE A 232 -24.81 -5.45 15.96
CA ILE A 232 -25.08 -4.01 16.15
C ILE A 232 -23.87 -3.31 16.75
N THR A 233 -23.37 -2.28 16.07
CA THR A 233 -22.48 -1.27 16.66
C THR A 233 -23.25 0.02 16.87
N SER A 234 -23.09 0.64 18.04
CA SER A 234 -23.74 1.92 18.34
C SER A 234 -22.74 3.00 18.72
N TRP A 235 -23.13 4.26 18.46
CA TRP A 235 -22.33 5.45 18.73
C TRP A 235 -23.13 6.43 19.58
N SER A 236 -22.45 7.04 20.55
CA SER A 236 -23.01 8.13 21.34
C SER A 236 -22.27 9.42 21.08
N TYR A 237 -22.99 10.54 21.18
CA TYR A 237 -22.45 11.87 20.92
C TYR A 237 -22.85 12.84 22.02
N ASP A 238 -21.97 13.81 22.26
CA ASP A 238 -22.27 14.93 23.14
C ASP A 238 -23.28 15.90 22.52
N VAL A 239 -23.66 16.89 23.32
CA VAL A 239 -24.66 17.91 22.97
C VAL A 239 -24.27 18.81 21.79
N ILE A 240 -23.00 18.83 21.37
CA ILE A 240 -22.53 19.68 20.25
C ILE A 240 -22.09 18.90 19.01
N GLY A 241 -22.11 17.57 19.00
CA GLY A 241 -21.73 16.83 17.81
C GLY A 241 -20.68 15.74 17.99
N ARG A 242 -19.90 15.79 19.07
CA ARG A 242 -18.64 15.04 19.18
C ARG A 242 -18.90 13.64 19.71
N LEU A 243 -18.15 12.67 19.22
CA LEU A 243 -18.27 11.27 19.63
C LEU A 243 -17.89 11.11 21.11
N GLU A 244 -18.76 10.54 21.95
CA GLU A 244 -18.51 10.26 23.37
C GLU A 244 -18.26 8.77 23.64
N GLY A 245 -18.72 7.89 22.76
CA GLY A 245 -18.51 6.46 22.92
C GLY A 245 -18.86 5.64 21.69
N ILE A 246 -18.13 4.53 21.53
CA ILE A 246 -18.37 3.49 20.54
C ILE A 246 -18.66 2.20 21.31
N PHE A 247 -19.75 1.54 20.97
CA PHE A 247 -20.20 0.29 21.59
C PHE A 247 -20.30 -0.79 20.50
N PRO A 248 -19.20 -1.51 20.23
CA PRO A 248 -19.20 -2.65 19.32
C PRO A 248 -20.08 -3.80 19.84
N ALA A 249 -20.46 -4.72 18.96
CA ALA A 249 -21.30 -5.87 19.29
C ALA A 249 -20.64 -6.86 20.26
N ALA A 250 -19.31 -7.04 20.17
CA ALA A 250 -18.59 -8.01 21.00
C ALA A 250 -17.42 -7.40 21.80
N SER A 251 -16.74 -6.39 21.26
CA SER A 251 -15.58 -5.76 21.92
C SER A 251 -15.90 -4.83 23.08
N ALA A 252 -14.91 -4.62 23.95
CA ALA A 252 -14.99 -3.62 25.03
C ALA A 252 -15.30 -2.21 24.47
N PRO A 253 -16.22 -1.44 25.09
CA PRO A 253 -16.54 -0.09 24.66
C PRO A 253 -15.33 0.83 24.63
N ILE A 254 -15.36 1.78 23.69
CA ILE A 254 -14.37 2.85 23.59
C ILE A 254 -15.05 4.12 24.10
N ALA A 255 -14.49 4.76 25.11
CA ALA A 255 -15.02 6.00 25.66
C ALA A 255 -14.13 7.19 25.27
N LEU A 256 -14.76 8.31 24.91
CA LEU A 256 -14.09 9.55 24.53
C LEU A 256 -14.57 10.67 25.46
N SER A 257 -13.66 11.16 26.32
CA SER A 257 -13.94 12.25 27.25
C SER A 257 -13.34 13.55 26.71
N TRP A 258 -14.21 14.50 26.34
CA TRP A 258 -13.78 15.77 25.78
C TRP A 258 -13.65 16.86 26.84
N SER A 259 -12.54 17.60 26.78
CA SER A 259 -12.38 18.88 27.47
C SER A 259 -12.57 20.05 26.48
N ALA A 260 -12.19 21.27 26.89
CA ALA A 260 -12.20 22.43 26.01
C ALA A 260 -11.17 22.32 24.87
N ASN A 261 -10.02 21.68 25.12
CA ASN A 261 -8.89 21.59 24.19
C ASN A 261 -8.20 20.22 24.20
N SER A 262 -8.88 19.17 24.64
CA SER A 262 -8.35 17.80 24.58
C SER A 262 -9.45 16.76 24.43
N VAL A 263 -9.05 15.57 23.99
CA VAL A 263 -9.86 14.35 24.05
C VAL A 263 -9.03 13.25 24.71
N GLU A 264 -9.62 12.58 25.70
CA GLU A 264 -9.08 11.38 26.33
C GLU A 264 -9.87 10.18 25.80
N ILE A 265 -9.18 9.27 25.13
CA ILE A 265 -9.73 8.05 24.54
C ILE A 265 -9.31 6.89 25.43
N THR A 266 -10.27 6.15 25.97
CA THR A 266 -10.02 5.01 26.84
C THR A 266 -10.65 3.75 26.28
N ARG A 267 -9.91 2.65 26.43
CA ARG A 267 -10.40 1.29 26.19
C ARG A 267 -9.77 0.39 27.25
N GLN A 268 -10.54 0.08 28.28
CA GLN A 268 -10.06 -0.69 29.44
C GLN A 268 -8.79 -0.07 30.06
N GLY A 269 -7.65 -0.77 30.08
CA GLY A 269 -6.38 -0.28 30.62
C GLY A 269 -5.54 0.62 29.69
N TYR A 270 -5.99 0.84 28.44
CA TYR A 270 -5.35 1.72 27.46
C TYR A 270 -5.96 3.14 27.52
N GLU A 271 -5.08 4.15 27.48
CA GLU A 271 -5.45 5.57 27.43
C GLU A 271 -4.65 6.28 26.33
N ASN A 272 -5.33 7.12 25.54
CA ASN A 272 -4.72 8.05 24.60
C ASN A 272 -5.34 9.44 24.76
N THR A 273 -4.55 10.38 25.26
CA THR A 273 -4.95 11.77 25.44
C THR A 273 -4.31 12.65 24.37
N LYS A 274 -5.14 13.32 23.58
CA LYS A 274 -4.72 14.29 22.55
C LYS A 274 -5.11 15.70 22.96
N HIS A 275 -4.14 16.61 22.93
CA HIS A 275 -4.36 18.03 23.16
C HIS A 275 -4.30 18.80 21.84
N PHE A 276 -5.25 19.71 21.69
CA PHE A 276 -5.42 20.53 20.51
C PHE A 276 -5.01 21.97 20.79
N ASP A 277 -4.42 22.62 19.79
CA ASP A 277 -4.17 24.05 19.82
C ASP A 277 -5.44 24.85 19.45
N GLY A 278 -5.31 26.18 19.33
CA GLY A 278 -6.44 27.05 18.98
C GLY A 278 -7.03 26.84 17.58
N PHE A 279 -6.34 26.11 16.69
CA PHE A 279 -6.80 25.75 15.34
C PHE A 279 -7.34 24.31 15.27
N GLY A 280 -7.33 23.57 16.38
CA GLY A 280 -7.80 22.19 16.43
C GLY A 280 -6.75 21.16 16.01
N ARG A 281 -5.46 21.54 15.92
CA ARG A 281 -4.36 20.64 15.54
C ARG A 281 -3.77 19.98 16.78
N VAL A 282 -3.36 18.72 16.67
CA VAL A 282 -2.81 17.95 17.82
C VAL A 282 -1.37 18.36 18.09
N TYR A 283 -1.14 19.21 19.09
CA TYR A 283 0.22 19.62 19.48
C TYR A 283 0.86 18.71 20.53
N GLN A 284 0.06 17.91 21.24
CA GLN A 284 0.55 16.94 22.21
C GLN A 284 -0.34 15.71 22.23
N GLU A 285 0.26 14.52 22.23
CA GLU A 285 -0.40 13.23 22.37
C GLU A 285 0.32 12.44 23.47
N GLN A 286 -0.45 11.85 24.38
CA GLN A 286 0.04 11.01 25.47
C GLN A 286 -0.67 9.67 25.40
N ILE A 287 0.09 8.62 25.14
CA ILE A 287 -0.40 7.25 25.15
C ILE A 287 0.12 6.60 26.42
N SER A 288 -0.78 5.99 27.20
CA SER A 288 -0.44 5.32 28.44
C SER A 288 -1.20 3.99 28.55
N GLY A 289 -0.64 3.10 29.36
CA GLY A 289 -1.18 1.77 29.56
C GLY A 289 -0.76 1.21 30.91
N THR A 290 -1.64 0.42 31.54
CA THR A 290 -1.32 -0.23 32.81
C THR A 290 -0.11 -1.16 32.64
N GLY A 291 0.98 -0.88 33.36
CA GLY A 291 2.23 -1.66 33.27
C GLY A 291 3.07 -1.39 32.01
N SER A 292 2.76 -0.33 31.25
CA SER A 292 3.47 0.07 30.04
C SER A 292 4.23 1.39 30.22
N PRO A 293 5.37 1.61 29.53
CA PRO A 293 5.99 2.94 29.48
C PRO A 293 5.06 3.91 28.73
N SER A 294 4.96 5.16 29.18
CA SER A 294 4.19 6.19 28.48
C SER A 294 4.87 6.60 27.17
N ILE A 295 4.10 6.89 26.14
CA ILE A 295 4.57 7.49 24.89
C ILE A 295 4.03 8.92 24.82
N SER A 296 4.94 9.88 24.72
CA SER A 296 4.67 11.30 24.58
C SER A 296 5.09 11.76 23.20
N ILE A 297 4.15 12.29 22.43
CA ILE A 297 4.41 12.94 21.15
C ILE A 297 4.09 14.42 21.28
N ALA A 298 4.98 15.29 20.83
CA ALA A 298 4.74 16.74 20.77
C ALA A 298 4.98 17.24 19.34
N ARG A 299 4.19 18.23 18.91
CA ARG A 299 4.29 18.83 17.58
C ARG A 299 4.17 20.34 17.65
N SER A 300 5.02 21.03 16.90
CA SER A 300 4.90 22.46 16.61
C SER A 300 4.39 22.63 15.19
N TYR A 301 3.60 23.68 14.95
CA TYR A 301 3.05 23.98 13.64
C TYR A 301 3.30 25.45 13.27
N ASP A 302 3.48 25.72 11.98
CA ASP A 302 3.47 27.08 11.46
C ASP A 302 2.04 27.60 11.18
N HIS A 303 1.94 28.74 10.50
CA HIS A 303 0.69 29.41 10.17
C HIS A 303 -0.09 28.76 9.00
N GLU A 304 0.52 27.82 8.27
CA GLU A 304 -0.07 27.08 7.14
C GLU A 304 -0.41 25.63 7.55
N ASP A 305 -0.50 25.35 8.85
CA ASP A 305 -0.82 24.03 9.43
C ASP A 305 0.22 22.93 9.14
N ARG A 306 1.46 23.30 8.80
CA ARG A 306 2.56 22.35 8.58
C ARG A 306 3.31 22.09 9.88
N VAL A 307 3.70 20.83 10.11
CA VAL A 307 4.52 20.45 11.28
C VAL A 307 5.92 21.00 11.11
N THR A 308 6.41 21.83 12.03
CA THR A 308 7.79 22.37 12.00
C THR A 308 8.72 21.65 12.94
N GLU A 309 8.19 21.04 13.99
CA GLU A 309 8.95 20.22 14.94
C GLU A 309 8.06 19.05 15.36
N GLU A 310 8.65 17.86 15.51
CA GLU A 310 8.02 16.72 16.18
C GLU A 310 8.99 16.18 17.23
N SER A 311 8.47 15.79 18.39
CA SER A 311 9.25 15.07 19.40
C SER A 311 8.53 13.79 19.81
N VAL A 312 9.24 12.66 19.83
CA VAL A 312 8.73 11.37 20.33
C VAL A 312 9.58 10.95 21.52
N ASN A 313 9.02 11.05 22.73
CA ASN A 313 9.70 10.77 23.99
C ASN A 313 11.08 11.44 24.14
N GLY A 314 11.21 12.66 23.61
CA GLY A 314 12.44 13.47 23.68
C GLY A 314 13.33 13.38 22.44
N SER A 315 13.04 12.49 21.47
CA SER A 315 13.70 12.45 20.16
C SER A 315 13.14 13.56 19.28
N GLU A 316 13.94 14.54 18.89
CA GLU A 316 13.48 15.74 18.16
C GLU A 316 13.72 15.63 16.65
N PHE A 317 12.74 16.15 15.90
CA PHE A 317 12.71 16.18 14.44
C PHE A 317 12.30 17.59 14.00
N GLY A 318 13.15 18.28 13.24
CA GLY A 318 12.82 19.59 12.67
C GLY A 318 12.39 19.47 11.21
N TYR A 319 11.43 20.28 10.77
CA TYR A 319 10.97 20.32 9.38
C TYR A 319 10.96 21.76 8.89
N ILE A 320 11.68 22.02 7.80
CA ILE A 320 11.77 23.35 7.18
C ILE A 320 11.20 23.28 5.78
N TYR A 321 10.33 24.23 5.46
CA TYR A 321 9.66 24.34 4.16
C TYR A 321 10.11 25.59 3.40
N ASP A 322 9.94 25.57 2.08
CA ASP A 322 9.99 26.78 1.25
C ASP A 322 8.63 27.48 1.21
N GLY A 323 8.57 28.64 0.52
CA GLY A 323 7.31 29.38 0.39
C GLY A 323 6.23 28.67 -0.44
N TYR A 324 6.50 27.50 -1.02
CA TYR A 324 5.51 26.69 -1.75
C TYR A 324 5.07 25.46 -0.94
N SER A 325 5.34 25.42 0.38
CA SER A 325 5.04 24.28 1.25
C SER A 325 5.78 23.00 0.87
N ARG A 326 6.94 23.13 0.21
CA ARG A 326 7.79 21.99 -0.14
C ARG A 326 8.90 21.88 0.91
N LEU A 327 9.16 20.66 1.36
CA LEU A 327 10.17 20.38 2.39
C LEU A 327 11.56 20.70 1.84
N LEU A 328 12.34 21.54 2.53
CA LEU A 328 13.73 21.86 2.21
C LEU A 328 14.71 21.06 3.06
N ARG A 329 14.32 20.77 4.30
CA ARG A 329 15.19 20.09 5.25
C ARG A 329 14.38 19.33 6.29
N ILE A 330 14.84 18.14 6.62
CA ILE A 330 14.50 17.48 7.88
C ILE A 330 15.76 17.51 8.75
N GLU A 331 15.63 18.07 9.94
CA GLU A 331 16.71 18.15 10.92
C GLU A 331 16.62 16.97 11.88
N HIS A 332 17.74 16.30 12.08
CA HIS A 332 17.88 15.20 13.02
C HIS A 332 19.22 15.31 13.78
N ASP A 333 19.32 14.67 14.95
CA ASP A 333 20.52 14.65 15.79
C ASP A 333 21.76 14.01 15.12
N ASP A 334 21.59 13.11 14.15
CA ASP A 334 22.65 12.37 13.44
C ASP A 334 22.96 12.90 12.04
N GLY A 335 22.18 13.85 11.52
CA GLY A 335 22.40 14.51 10.24
C GLY A 335 21.14 15.18 9.70
N ASP A 336 21.31 16.12 8.77
CA ASP A 336 20.20 16.75 8.08
C ASP A 336 19.92 16.01 6.77
N LYS A 337 18.64 15.76 6.48
CA LYS A 337 18.21 15.35 5.14
C LYS A 337 17.81 16.58 4.35
N LEU A 338 18.42 16.81 3.19
CA LEU A 338 18.21 18.02 2.41
C LEU A 338 17.40 17.74 1.15
N PHE A 339 16.61 18.73 0.78
CA PHE A 339 15.77 18.72 -0.41
C PHE A 339 16.00 20.00 -1.17
N SER A 340 16.31 19.87 -2.46
CA SER A 340 16.41 21.01 -3.36
C SER A 340 15.52 20.80 -4.57
N TYR A 341 14.94 21.90 -5.03
CA TYR A 341 14.00 21.91 -6.13
C TYR A 341 14.58 22.72 -7.28
N GLY A 342 14.81 22.04 -8.39
CA GLY A 342 15.22 22.64 -9.64
C GLY A 342 14.07 22.66 -10.65
N PRO A 343 14.31 23.24 -11.83
CA PRO A 343 13.31 23.28 -12.89
C PRO A 343 12.91 21.87 -13.35
N GLY A 344 11.74 21.40 -12.91
CA GLY A 344 11.25 20.05 -13.19
C GLY A 344 12.09 18.95 -12.54
N SER A 345 12.76 19.24 -11.43
CA SER A 345 13.54 18.25 -10.69
C SER A 345 13.46 18.45 -9.18
N LYS A 346 13.62 17.36 -8.44
CA LYS A 346 13.81 17.33 -7.00
C LYS A 346 15.07 16.53 -6.71
N THR A 347 16.02 17.12 -6.00
CA THR A 347 17.20 16.41 -5.51
C THR A 347 17.04 16.18 -4.02
N VAL A 348 17.20 14.94 -3.59
CA VAL A 348 17.27 14.52 -2.20
C VAL A 348 18.73 14.21 -1.89
N GLU A 349 19.27 14.88 -0.88
CA GLU A 349 20.55 14.54 -0.29
C GLU A 349 20.26 13.85 1.04
N ASP A 350 20.69 12.60 1.18
CA ASP A 350 20.57 11.88 2.44
C ASP A 350 21.50 12.45 3.51
N GLU A 351 21.37 11.94 4.72
CA GLU A 351 22.11 12.40 5.90
C GLU A 351 23.62 12.11 5.80
N MET A 352 24.05 11.35 4.78
CA MET A 352 25.45 11.05 4.46
C MET A 352 25.99 11.91 3.30
N GLY A 353 25.16 12.71 2.64
CA GLY A 353 25.52 13.50 1.47
C GLY A 353 25.37 12.77 0.13
N ASN A 354 24.75 11.59 0.10
CA ASN A 354 24.48 10.86 -1.15
C ASN A 354 23.26 11.45 -1.86
N LEU A 355 23.31 11.51 -3.19
CA LEU A 355 22.28 12.19 -3.98
C LEU A 355 21.34 11.22 -4.69
N ALA A 356 20.05 11.54 -4.62
CA ALA A 356 19.01 10.99 -5.49
C ALA A 356 18.30 12.14 -6.21
N ILE A 357 18.34 12.14 -7.54
CA ILE A 357 17.71 13.14 -8.40
C ILE A 357 16.48 12.54 -9.04
N TYR A 358 15.33 13.17 -8.81
CA TYR A 358 14.06 12.85 -9.41
C TYR A 358 13.72 13.91 -10.46
N SER A 359 13.60 13.51 -11.72
CA SER A 359 13.23 14.39 -12.83
C SER A 359 11.75 14.21 -13.17
N TYR A 360 11.05 15.30 -13.47
CA TYR A 360 9.61 15.31 -13.70
C TYR A 360 9.24 15.96 -15.04
N ALA A 361 8.35 15.29 -15.78
CA ALA A 361 7.61 15.88 -16.87
C ALA A 361 6.65 16.94 -16.33
N THR A 362 6.70 18.16 -16.85
CA THR A 362 5.78 19.24 -16.44
C THR A 362 5.13 19.90 -17.67
N TYR A 363 3.80 20.00 -17.65
CA TYR A 363 3.00 20.49 -18.79
C TYR A 363 2.17 21.73 -18.43
N SER A 364 1.33 21.67 -17.41
CA SER A 364 0.43 22.76 -16.99
C SER A 364 0.99 23.62 -15.86
N SER A 365 1.73 23.00 -14.95
CA SER A 365 2.25 23.62 -13.74
C SER A 365 3.57 22.95 -13.36
N PRO A 366 4.50 23.71 -12.75
CA PRO A 366 5.71 23.13 -12.17
C PRO A 366 5.44 22.26 -10.92
N ASP A 367 4.22 22.31 -10.34
CA ASP A 367 3.82 21.51 -9.17
C ASP A 367 3.08 20.22 -9.53
N GLU A 368 2.67 20.06 -10.79
CA GLU A 368 1.93 18.90 -11.32
C GLU A 368 2.86 17.99 -12.16
N GLY A 369 4.03 17.67 -11.60
CA GLY A 369 5.05 16.90 -12.30
C GLY A 369 4.79 15.39 -12.29
N GLU A 370 4.95 14.73 -13.43
CA GLU A 370 4.97 13.27 -13.52
C GLU A 370 6.42 12.77 -13.50
N LEU A 371 6.75 11.81 -12.65
CA LEU A 371 8.12 11.28 -12.56
C LEU A 371 8.55 10.67 -13.91
N GLU A 372 9.67 11.17 -14.45
CA GLU A 372 10.29 10.77 -15.72
C GLU A 372 11.58 9.99 -15.51
N SER A 373 12.39 10.35 -14.51
CA SER A 373 13.58 9.57 -14.18
C SER A 373 14.00 9.66 -12.73
N ILE A 374 14.73 8.64 -12.29
CA ILE A 374 15.40 8.57 -10.99
C ILE A 374 16.88 8.27 -11.27
N GLN A 375 17.76 9.16 -10.82
CA GLN A 375 19.19 8.94 -10.78
C GLN A 375 19.63 8.86 -9.32
N VAL A 376 20.21 7.73 -8.92
CA VAL A 376 20.92 7.59 -7.64
C VAL A 376 22.39 7.40 -7.97
N ASP A 377 23.28 7.94 -7.14
CA ASP A 377 24.71 7.67 -7.28
C ASP A 377 24.97 6.14 -7.25
N ASP A 378 26.01 5.68 -7.96
CA ASP A 378 26.37 4.27 -8.16
C ASP A 378 25.35 3.35 -8.89
N LEU A 379 24.14 3.83 -9.20
CA LEU A 379 23.13 3.11 -10.00
C LEU A 379 22.94 3.71 -11.40
N ASP A 380 22.56 2.86 -12.35
CA ASP A 380 22.10 3.28 -13.67
C ASP A 380 20.75 4.01 -13.57
N GLU A 381 20.56 5.05 -14.39
CA GLU A 381 19.33 5.86 -14.41
C GLU A 381 18.10 4.98 -14.69
N ILE A 382 17.08 5.13 -13.87
CA ILE A 382 15.75 4.57 -14.14
C ILE A 382 14.96 5.61 -14.93
N VAL A 383 14.51 5.26 -16.12
CA VAL A 383 13.70 6.12 -17.00
C VAL A 383 12.29 5.57 -17.11
N ILE A 384 11.30 6.43 -16.94
CA ILE A 384 9.86 6.13 -16.97
C ILE A 384 9.25 6.89 -18.15
N GLU A 385 8.78 6.15 -19.14
CA GLU A 385 8.14 6.72 -20.32
C GLU A 385 6.63 6.57 -20.23
N ARG A 386 5.92 7.65 -20.57
CA ARG A 386 4.47 7.72 -20.56
C ARG A 386 3.93 8.07 -21.94
N ASN A 387 2.75 7.59 -22.25
CA ASN A 387 2.04 8.04 -23.44
C ASN A 387 1.31 9.38 -23.21
N SER A 388 0.58 9.86 -24.21
CA SER A 388 -0.15 11.13 -24.13
C SER A 388 -1.28 11.15 -23.09
N ALA A 389 -1.72 9.98 -22.62
CA ALA A 389 -2.70 9.84 -21.55
C ALA A 389 -2.08 9.76 -20.15
N GLY A 390 -0.75 9.86 -20.04
CA GLY A 390 -0.03 9.78 -18.77
C GLY A 390 0.19 8.35 -18.27
N GLU A 391 -0.22 7.32 -19.03
CA GLU A 391 0.00 5.92 -18.67
C GLU A 391 1.46 5.54 -18.90
N VAL A 392 2.09 4.84 -17.94
CA VAL A 392 3.47 4.33 -18.07
C VAL A 392 3.48 3.24 -19.13
N VAL A 393 4.24 3.40 -20.20
CA VAL A 393 4.36 2.42 -21.30
C VAL A 393 5.70 1.68 -21.31
N ARG A 394 6.74 2.27 -20.70
CA ARG A 394 8.05 1.65 -20.54
C ARG A 394 8.72 2.15 -19.26
N VAL A 395 9.35 1.25 -18.53
CA VAL A 395 10.34 1.58 -17.49
C VAL A 395 11.64 0.90 -17.89
N SER A 396 12.74 1.64 -17.93
CA SER A 396 14.05 1.10 -18.31
C SER A 396 15.13 1.47 -17.31
N GLN A 397 16.08 0.56 -17.10
CA GLN A 397 17.32 0.81 -16.36
C GLN A 397 18.46 0.17 -17.15
N ALA A 398 19.41 0.99 -17.60
CA ALA A 398 20.38 0.60 -18.63
C ALA A 398 19.69 -0.07 -19.85
N ASP A 399 20.06 -1.32 -20.17
CA ASP A 399 19.49 -2.09 -21.30
C ASP A 399 18.25 -2.93 -20.91
N ILE A 400 17.89 -2.99 -19.62
CA ILE A 400 16.74 -3.74 -19.10
C ILE A 400 15.46 -2.91 -19.22
N GLN A 401 14.38 -3.52 -19.71
CA GLN A 401 13.12 -2.82 -19.95
C GLN A 401 11.91 -3.62 -19.48
N ARG A 402 10.97 -2.92 -18.83
CA ARG A 402 9.60 -3.39 -18.60
C ARG A 402 8.65 -2.61 -19.48
N LEU A 403 7.74 -3.30 -20.16
CA LEU A 403 6.79 -2.71 -21.10
C LEU A 403 5.36 -2.89 -20.62
N TYR A 404 4.53 -1.89 -20.88
CA TYR A 404 3.13 -1.86 -20.48
C TYR A 404 2.27 -1.44 -21.67
N ALA A 405 1.22 -2.22 -21.95
CA ALA A 405 0.21 -1.89 -22.94
C ALA A 405 -1.14 -1.65 -22.25
N TYR A 406 -1.99 -0.79 -22.81
CA TYR A 406 -3.30 -0.46 -22.24
C TYR A 406 -4.37 -0.50 -23.32
N TYR A 407 -5.57 -0.90 -22.93
CA TYR A 407 -6.77 -0.75 -23.75
C TYR A 407 -7.18 0.72 -23.87
N ASN A 408 -8.20 1.00 -24.69
CA ASN A 408 -8.70 2.36 -24.94
C ASN A 408 -9.35 3.04 -23.71
N TYR A 409 -9.51 2.30 -22.60
CA TYR A 409 -10.21 2.71 -21.39
C TYR A 409 -9.33 2.63 -20.14
N ASN A 410 -8.02 2.88 -20.29
CA ASN A 410 -7.02 2.88 -19.22
C ASN A 410 -6.84 1.57 -18.42
N GLN A 411 -7.44 0.48 -18.88
CA GLN A 411 -7.18 -0.86 -18.36
C GLN A 411 -5.87 -1.40 -18.92
N LEU A 412 -5.02 -1.95 -18.05
CA LEU A 412 -3.78 -2.60 -18.41
C LEU A 412 -4.05 -3.83 -19.28
N ALA A 413 -3.53 -3.84 -20.49
CA ALA A 413 -3.70 -4.92 -21.47
C ALA A 413 -2.58 -5.96 -21.38
N SER A 414 -1.33 -5.54 -21.21
CA SER A 414 -0.22 -6.46 -20.94
C SER A 414 0.92 -5.81 -20.16
N ILE A 415 1.68 -6.66 -19.45
CA ILE A 415 2.99 -6.35 -18.89
C ILE A 415 3.99 -7.30 -19.53
N HIS A 416 5.16 -6.79 -19.91
CA HIS A 416 6.31 -7.61 -20.25
C HIS A 416 7.45 -7.27 -19.30
N ASP A 417 7.91 -8.27 -18.56
CA ASP A 417 9.08 -8.22 -17.69
C ASP A 417 10.20 -9.10 -18.26
N PRO A 418 11.46 -8.65 -18.27
CA PRO A 418 12.56 -9.40 -18.89
C PRO A 418 12.78 -10.74 -18.20
N GLU A 419 12.67 -10.79 -16.87
CA GLU A 419 12.91 -12.02 -16.10
C GLU A 419 11.82 -13.09 -16.31
N THR A 420 10.56 -12.68 -16.53
CA THR A 420 9.38 -13.57 -16.46
C THR A 420 8.58 -13.70 -17.77
N GLY A 421 8.79 -12.80 -18.73
CA GLY A 421 8.05 -12.75 -20.00
C GLY A 421 6.83 -11.84 -19.97
N GLU A 422 5.88 -12.07 -20.89
CA GLU A 422 4.67 -11.26 -21.05
C GLU A 422 3.45 -11.90 -20.36
N VAL A 423 2.63 -11.05 -19.72
CA VAL A 423 1.31 -11.38 -19.18
C VAL A 423 0.28 -10.48 -19.86
N VAL A 424 -0.72 -11.08 -20.50
CA VAL A 424 -1.84 -10.37 -21.14
C VAL A 424 -3.11 -10.52 -20.30
N TYR A 425 -3.80 -9.41 -20.05
CA TYR A 425 -5.00 -9.33 -19.22
C TYR A 425 -6.26 -9.14 -20.08
N GLY A 426 -7.37 -9.74 -19.68
CA GLY A 426 -8.69 -9.43 -20.22
C GLY A 426 -9.70 -9.20 -19.10
N TYR A 427 -10.71 -8.37 -19.34
CA TYR A 427 -11.64 -7.89 -18.31
C TYR A 427 -13.09 -8.30 -18.60
N ASP A 428 -13.86 -8.52 -17.54
CA ASP A 428 -15.31 -8.66 -17.64
C ASP A 428 -16.01 -7.27 -17.72
N THR A 429 -17.34 -7.27 -17.83
CA THR A 429 -18.11 -6.02 -17.93
C THR A 429 -18.16 -5.17 -16.65
N ALA A 430 -17.81 -5.77 -15.51
CA ALA A 430 -17.69 -5.09 -14.23
C ALA A 430 -16.26 -4.53 -14.01
N GLY A 431 -15.34 -4.78 -14.95
CA GLY A 431 -13.96 -4.33 -14.88
C GLY A 431 -13.03 -5.26 -14.10
N ASN A 432 -13.48 -6.47 -13.72
CA ASN A 432 -12.63 -7.45 -13.05
C ASN A 432 -11.73 -8.16 -14.06
N ILE A 433 -10.52 -8.56 -13.66
CA ILE A 433 -9.63 -9.38 -14.50
C ILE A 433 -10.29 -10.75 -14.69
N SER A 434 -10.76 -11.02 -15.89
CA SER A 434 -11.43 -12.26 -16.30
C SER A 434 -10.46 -13.29 -16.88
N VAL A 435 -9.29 -12.86 -17.34
CA VAL A 435 -8.26 -13.76 -17.88
C VAL A 435 -6.87 -13.16 -17.74
N GLU A 436 -5.90 -14.03 -17.45
CA GLU A 436 -4.47 -13.78 -17.54
C GLU A 436 -3.83 -14.82 -18.47
N PHE A 437 -2.99 -14.37 -19.39
CA PHE A 437 -2.27 -15.23 -20.31
C PHE A 437 -0.77 -14.97 -20.26
N PHE A 438 -0.03 -15.91 -19.70
CA PHE A 438 1.42 -15.85 -19.52
C PHE A 438 2.12 -16.50 -20.71
N THR A 439 3.09 -15.78 -21.28
CA THR A 439 4.00 -16.25 -22.33
C THR A 439 5.44 -15.97 -21.95
N PRO A 440 6.31 -16.99 -21.88
CA PRO A 440 7.73 -16.82 -21.55
C PRO A 440 8.48 -16.18 -22.73
N ASP A 441 9.54 -15.43 -22.43
CA ASP A 441 10.31 -14.71 -23.45
C ASP A 441 11.25 -15.62 -24.28
N LEU A 442 11.41 -16.88 -23.86
CA LEU A 442 12.42 -17.82 -24.38
C LEU A 442 12.08 -18.46 -25.75
N GLY A 443 11.10 -17.92 -26.49
CA GLY A 443 10.69 -18.42 -27.80
C GLY A 443 10.07 -19.83 -27.79
N GLY A 444 9.82 -20.39 -26.60
CA GLY A 444 9.11 -21.64 -26.40
C GLY A 444 7.61 -21.52 -26.68
N GLN A 445 6.95 -22.66 -26.89
CA GLN A 445 5.48 -22.73 -27.06
C GLN A 445 4.73 -22.92 -25.73
N SER A 446 5.42 -22.77 -24.59
CA SER A 446 4.79 -22.90 -23.29
C SER A 446 3.96 -21.65 -22.98
N GLY A 447 2.83 -21.84 -22.31
CA GLY A 447 1.98 -20.72 -21.89
C GLY A 447 0.96 -21.15 -20.85
N LEU A 448 0.56 -20.21 -20.00
CA LEU A 448 -0.43 -20.44 -18.95
C LEU A 448 -1.61 -19.50 -19.18
N ASN A 449 -2.80 -20.07 -19.38
CA ASN A 449 -4.04 -19.31 -19.44
C ASN A 449 -4.80 -19.52 -18.13
N ILE A 450 -5.09 -18.46 -17.39
CA ILE A 450 -5.90 -18.50 -16.18
C ILE A 450 -7.16 -17.67 -16.45
N GLN A 451 -8.34 -18.26 -16.28
CA GLN A 451 -9.62 -17.56 -16.42
C GLN A 451 -10.27 -17.41 -15.05
N TYR A 452 -10.85 -16.25 -14.76
CA TYR A 452 -11.49 -15.96 -13.48
C TYR A 452 -12.99 -15.77 -13.64
N GLN A 453 -13.73 -16.10 -12.60
CA GLN A 453 -15.17 -15.85 -12.47
C GLN A 453 -15.43 -15.07 -11.19
N TYR A 454 -16.49 -14.26 -11.19
CA TYR A 454 -16.86 -13.40 -10.09
C TYR A 454 -18.36 -13.47 -9.80
N ASP A 455 -18.74 -13.22 -8.55
CA ASP A 455 -20.12 -12.97 -8.17
C ASP A 455 -20.53 -11.51 -8.39
N ALA A 456 -21.79 -11.20 -8.06
CA ALA A 456 -22.33 -9.86 -8.20
C ALA A 456 -21.69 -8.81 -7.26
N MET A 457 -21.00 -9.27 -6.21
CA MET A 457 -20.23 -8.44 -5.28
C MET A 457 -18.79 -8.20 -5.79
N ASN A 458 -18.45 -8.65 -7.00
CA ASN A 458 -17.10 -8.64 -7.59
C ASN A 458 -16.07 -9.45 -6.80
N ARG A 459 -16.51 -10.51 -6.10
CA ARG A 459 -15.62 -11.45 -5.42
C ARG A 459 -15.35 -12.63 -6.34
N LYS A 460 -14.09 -13.10 -6.41
CA LYS A 460 -13.66 -14.16 -7.32
C LYS A 460 -14.31 -15.50 -6.91
N THR A 461 -15.29 -16.00 -7.65
CA THR A 461 -15.95 -17.30 -7.39
C THR A 461 -15.37 -18.46 -8.16
N GLY A 462 -14.44 -18.22 -9.08
CA GLY A 462 -13.84 -19.30 -9.84
C GLY A 462 -12.52 -18.90 -10.50
N MET A 463 -11.68 -19.89 -10.73
CA MET A 463 -10.43 -19.78 -11.45
C MET A 463 -10.24 -21.07 -12.25
N TYR A 464 -9.91 -20.98 -13.53
CA TYR A 464 -9.73 -22.11 -14.44
C TYR A 464 -8.43 -21.93 -15.18
N ALA A 465 -7.45 -22.77 -14.90
CA ALA A 465 -6.12 -22.64 -15.47
C ALA A 465 -5.81 -23.79 -16.43
N THR A 466 -5.29 -23.42 -17.61
CA THR A 466 -4.83 -24.32 -18.66
C THR A 466 -3.38 -23.98 -18.99
N ALA A 467 -2.49 -24.89 -18.61
CA ALA A 467 -1.08 -24.82 -18.96
C ALA A 467 -0.80 -25.65 -20.22
N TYR A 468 -0.06 -25.05 -21.15
CA TYR A 468 0.60 -25.72 -22.26
C TYR A 468 2.07 -25.83 -21.89
N ILE A 469 2.50 -27.03 -21.51
CA ILE A 469 3.88 -27.27 -21.09
C ILE A 469 4.55 -28.20 -22.08
N GLN A 470 5.72 -27.79 -22.55
CA GLN A 470 6.65 -28.65 -23.24
C GLN A 470 7.76 -29.05 -22.26
N GLU A 471 7.59 -30.20 -21.58
CA GLU A 471 8.66 -30.79 -20.77
C GLU A 471 9.45 -31.78 -21.63
N PRO A 472 10.79 -31.78 -21.59
CA PRO A 472 11.54 -32.97 -21.94
C PRO A 472 11.31 -34.01 -20.83
N LEU A 473 10.35 -34.91 -21.04
CA LEU A 473 10.26 -36.10 -20.20
C LEU A 473 11.45 -37.00 -20.49
N ASP A 474 12.09 -37.49 -19.42
CA ASP A 474 13.02 -38.60 -19.52
C ASP A 474 12.33 -39.77 -20.23
N ASP A 475 12.79 -40.03 -21.45
CA ASP A 475 12.53 -41.23 -22.24
C ASP A 475 11.13 -41.39 -22.87
N LEU A 476 10.63 -40.37 -23.59
CA LEU A 476 9.85 -40.49 -24.85
C LEU A 476 9.51 -39.11 -25.45
N GLN A 477 9.48 -39.03 -26.78
CA GLN A 477 9.31 -37.82 -27.60
C GLN A 477 8.20 -36.86 -27.13
N ASP A 478 8.58 -35.58 -27.05
CA ASP A 478 7.79 -34.36 -27.22
C ASP A 478 6.27 -34.54 -27.14
N THR A 479 5.70 -34.41 -25.94
CA THR A 479 4.25 -34.44 -25.73
C THR A 479 3.84 -33.19 -24.97
N ILE A 480 3.04 -32.31 -25.60
CA ILE A 480 2.40 -31.16 -24.95
C ILE A 480 1.53 -31.69 -23.81
N VAL A 481 1.94 -31.45 -22.56
CA VAL A 481 1.11 -31.78 -21.40
C VAL A 481 0.14 -30.62 -21.21
N ARG A 482 -1.15 -30.88 -21.49
CA ARG A 482 -2.24 -29.96 -21.13
C ARG A 482 -2.67 -30.22 -19.70
N ASN A 483 -2.13 -29.44 -18.78
CA ASN A 483 -2.59 -29.45 -17.40
C ASN A 483 -3.77 -28.50 -17.27
N ARG A 484 -4.92 -29.05 -16.84
CA ARG A 484 -6.13 -28.28 -16.52
C ARG A 484 -6.46 -28.44 -15.05
N TRP A 485 -6.82 -27.36 -14.41
CA TRP A 485 -7.34 -27.35 -13.05
C TRP A 485 -8.28 -26.17 -12.86
N SER A 486 -9.15 -26.26 -11.87
CA SER A 486 -9.96 -25.13 -11.43
C SER A 486 -9.95 -25.02 -9.92
N GLU A 487 -10.17 -23.81 -9.43
CA GLU A 487 -10.48 -23.47 -8.05
C GLU A 487 -11.81 -22.72 -8.06
N ASP A 488 -12.82 -23.22 -7.35
CA ASP A 488 -14.12 -22.56 -7.23
C ASP A 488 -14.28 -22.00 -5.82
N TYR A 489 -14.71 -20.75 -5.66
CA TYR A 489 -14.82 -20.09 -4.36
C TYR A 489 -16.27 -19.74 -4.04
N THR A 490 -16.65 -19.84 -2.77
CA THR A 490 -17.92 -19.30 -2.26
C THR A 490 -17.65 -18.28 -1.17
N TYR A 491 -18.63 -17.44 -0.87
CA TYR A 491 -18.53 -16.35 0.11
C TYR A 491 -19.81 -16.26 0.93
N ASP A 492 -19.70 -15.69 2.12
CA ASP A 492 -20.84 -15.29 2.92
C ASP A 492 -21.37 -13.91 2.49
N THR A 493 -22.34 -13.40 3.23
CA THR A 493 -22.96 -12.09 2.97
C THR A 493 -22.14 -10.89 3.44
N VAL A 494 -21.02 -11.11 4.14
CA VAL A 494 -20.11 -10.08 4.67
C VAL A 494 -18.84 -9.96 3.82
N GLY A 495 -18.61 -10.89 2.89
CA GLY A 495 -17.44 -10.89 2.01
C GLY A 495 -16.34 -11.86 2.40
N ASN A 496 -16.52 -12.66 3.45
CA ASN A 496 -15.54 -13.68 3.79
C ASN A 496 -15.72 -14.86 2.84
N MET A 497 -14.60 -15.38 2.33
CA MET A 497 -14.61 -16.64 1.58
C MET A 497 -15.19 -17.70 2.50
N LEU A 498 -16.07 -18.58 2.03
CA LEU A 498 -16.62 -19.71 2.77
C LEU A 498 -15.98 -21.01 2.34
N MET A 499 -15.51 -21.09 1.09
CA MET A 499 -14.94 -22.29 0.49
C MET A 499 -14.03 -21.88 -0.65
N SER A 500 -12.95 -22.62 -0.88
CA SER A 500 -12.38 -22.78 -2.22
C SER A 500 -12.32 -24.27 -2.53
N GLU A 501 -12.59 -24.73 -3.76
CA GLU A 501 -12.59 -26.13 -4.18
C GLU A 501 -11.61 -26.35 -5.34
N ARG A 502 -10.55 -27.14 -5.17
CA ARG A 502 -9.56 -27.39 -6.25
C ARG A 502 -9.76 -28.74 -6.96
N ASN A 503 -10.14 -28.73 -8.24
CA ASN A 503 -10.46 -29.93 -9.05
C ASN A 503 -9.26 -30.85 -9.43
N ARG A 504 -8.13 -30.74 -8.73
CA ARG A 504 -7.04 -31.74 -8.76
C ARG A 504 -6.91 -32.55 -7.47
N ASN A 505 -7.40 -32.01 -6.34
CA ASN A 505 -7.19 -32.54 -5.00
C ASN A 505 -8.41 -32.34 -4.06
N GLU A 506 -9.59 -31.94 -4.54
CA GLU A 506 -10.81 -31.72 -3.72
C GLU A 506 -10.59 -30.85 -2.46
N GLU A 507 -9.68 -29.88 -2.45
CA GLU A 507 -9.44 -29.02 -1.27
C GLU A 507 -10.62 -28.09 -1.06
N ILE A 508 -11.40 -28.22 0.01
CA ILE A 508 -12.58 -27.42 0.44
C ILE A 508 -12.17 -26.51 1.61
N TYR A 509 -12.66 -25.28 1.71
CA TYR A 509 -12.49 -24.44 2.91
C TYR A 509 -13.87 -24.28 3.57
N GLU A 510 -13.96 -24.09 4.89
CA GLU A 510 -15.22 -23.82 5.62
C GLU A 510 -15.00 -22.70 6.64
N TYR A 511 -16.00 -21.82 6.84
CA TYR A 511 -15.93 -20.66 7.73
C TYR A 511 -17.16 -20.58 8.64
N ILE A 512 -17.01 -20.04 9.87
CA ILE A 512 -18.08 -19.89 10.86
C ILE A 512 -18.36 -18.39 11.15
N PRO A 513 -19.65 -17.99 11.28
CA PRO A 513 -20.05 -16.65 11.76
C PRO A 513 -19.60 -16.33 13.19
N SER A 514 -19.20 -15.09 13.43
CA SER A 514 -19.07 -14.46 14.75
C SER A 514 -19.77 -13.09 14.80
N LEU A 515 -19.74 -12.45 15.98
CA LEU A 515 -20.31 -11.11 16.18
C LEU A 515 -19.42 -9.94 15.71
N GLU A 516 -18.20 -10.19 15.20
CA GLU A 516 -17.33 -9.16 14.60
C GLU A 516 -16.81 -9.52 13.18
N GLY A 517 -17.26 -10.64 12.61
CA GLY A 517 -16.83 -11.15 11.30
C GLY A 517 -17.04 -12.66 11.16
N TYR A 518 -16.68 -13.24 10.01
CA TYR A 518 -16.61 -14.70 9.85
C TYR A 518 -15.16 -15.13 9.70
N TYR A 519 -14.85 -16.33 10.17
CA TYR A 519 -13.48 -16.81 10.21
C TYR A 519 -13.31 -18.20 9.65
N LEU A 520 -12.15 -18.45 9.04
CA LEU A 520 -11.76 -19.74 8.46
C LEU A 520 -11.71 -20.80 9.55
N THR A 521 -12.55 -21.84 9.49
CA THR A 521 -12.68 -22.85 10.53
C THR A 521 -12.29 -24.26 10.11
N ASP A 522 -12.30 -24.58 8.82
CA ASP A 522 -11.82 -25.88 8.31
C ASP A 522 -11.23 -25.75 6.89
N ILE A 523 -10.42 -26.73 6.52
CA ILE A 523 -9.92 -26.94 5.16
C ILE A 523 -10.08 -28.43 4.86
N VAL A 524 -11.25 -28.87 4.41
CA VAL A 524 -11.58 -30.29 4.23
C VAL A 524 -10.92 -30.82 2.93
N ASP A 525 -10.32 -32.00 2.99
CA ASP A 525 -9.90 -32.81 1.82
C ASP A 525 -8.61 -32.38 1.06
N HIS A 526 -7.77 -31.55 1.70
CA HIS A 526 -6.32 -31.53 1.41
C HIS A 526 -5.61 -32.65 2.21
N PRO A 527 -4.51 -33.28 1.75
CA PRO A 527 -3.67 -34.16 2.60
C PRO A 527 -3.15 -33.49 3.90
N VAL A 528 -3.34 -32.17 4.00
CA VAL A 528 -2.95 -31.28 5.08
C VAL A 528 -4.11 -30.31 5.33
N THR A 529 -4.96 -30.57 6.32
CA THR A 529 -6.11 -29.72 6.67
C THR A 529 -5.77 -28.78 7.82
N TRP A 530 -6.47 -27.64 7.89
CA TRP A 530 -6.28 -26.68 8.98
C TRP A 530 -7.60 -26.18 9.53
N GLN A 531 -7.91 -26.58 10.75
CA GLN A 531 -9.10 -26.12 11.46
C GLN A 531 -8.78 -24.93 12.34
N MET A 532 -9.73 -24.02 12.53
CA MET A 532 -9.56 -22.91 13.48
C MET A 532 -10.88 -22.60 14.19
N SER A 533 -10.79 -21.94 15.34
CA SER A 533 -11.95 -21.42 16.07
C SER A 533 -11.67 -20.02 16.59
N TYR A 534 -12.72 -19.25 16.84
CA TYR A 534 -12.64 -17.83 17.20
C TYR A 534 -13.66 -17.51 18.29
N ASP A 535 -13.41 -16.45 19.05
CA ASP A 535 -14.37 -15.92 20.01
C ASP A 535 -15.37 -14.97 19.34
N ALA A 536 -16.27 -14.39 20.14
CA ALA A 536 -17.31 -13.52 19.64
C ALA A 536 -16.76 -12.19 19.10
N GLU A 537 -15.61 -11.75 19.62
CA GLU A 537 -14.82 -10.60 19.12
C GLU A 537 -13.92 -10.98 17.95
N GLY A 538 -13.99 -12.23 17.51
CA GLY A 538 -13.31 -12.67 16.33
C GLY A 538 -11.82 -12.89 16.44
N ARG A 539 -11.35 -13.04 17.67
CA ARG A 539 -9.96 -13.36 17.95
C ARG A 539 -9.82 -14.88 17.90
N LEU A 540 -8.73 -15.33 17.31
CA LEU A 540 -8.44 -16.74 17.07
C LEU A 540 -8.27 -17.50 18.39
N LEU A 541 -9.18 -18.41 18.74
CA LEU A 541 -9.12 -19.24 19.95
C LEU A 541 -8.33 -20.53 19.75
N SER A 542 -8.32 -21.11 18.56
CA SER A 542 -7.54 -22.32 18.30
C SER A 542 -7.22 -22.51 16.84
N GLU A 543 -6.19 -23.31 16.58
CA GLU A 543 -5.79 -23.80 15.27
C GLU A 543 -5.44 -25.27 15.38
N SER A 544 -5.82 -26.10 14.41
CA SER A 544 -5.52 -27.52 14.40
C SER A 544 -5.13 -27.97 13.00
N LEU A 545 -3.85 -28.27 12.83
CA LEU A 545 -3.29 -28.86 11.62
C LEU A 545 -3.53 -30.37 11.65
N HIS A 546 -4.15 -30.93 10.61
CA HIS A 546 -4.19 -32.36 10.40
C HIS A 546 -3.38 -32.71 9.17
N VAL A 547 -2.51 -33.70 9.27
CA VAL A 547 -1.69 -34.19 8.15
C VAL A 547 -1.43 -35.67 8.35
N ASP A 548 -1.65 -36.45 7.29
CA ASP A 548 -1.76 -37.92 7.37
C ASP A 548 -2.78 -38.35 8.46
N ALA A 549 -2.33 -39.09 9.48
CA ALA A 549 -3.15 -39.52 10.62
C ALA A 549 -2.92 -38.66 11.89
N ASN A 550 -2.17 -37.57 11.77
CA ASN A 550 -1.71 -36.76 12.90
C ASN A 550 -2.52 -35.47 13.02
N GLN A 551 -2.66 -34.99 14.26
CA GLN A 551 -3.32 -33.73 14.58
C GLN A 551 -2.42 -32.92 15.53
N PHE A 552 -2.08 -31.70 15.15
CA PHE A 552 -1.32 -30.75 15.95
C PHE A 552 -2.17 -29.52 16.22
N ALA A 553 -2.40 -29.20 17.49
CA ALA A 553 -3.30 -28.12 17.88
C ALA A 553 -2.56 -27.01 18.66
N LEU A 554 -2.90 -25.76 18.33
CA LEU A 554 -2.61 -24.57 19.11
C LEU A 554 -3.91 -24.05 19.69
N ALA A 555 -3.89 -23.54 20.92
CA ALA A 555 -4.99 -22.78 21.50
C ALA A 555 -4.51 -21.45 22.05
N TYR A 556 -5.34 -20.43 21.98
CA TYR A 556 -5.04 -19.08 22.39
C TYR A 556 -6.09 -18.60 23.39
N ALA A 557 -5.64 -17.79 24.33
CA ALA A 557 -6.54 -17.03 25.19
C ALA A 557 -6.17 -15.56 25.12
N TYR A 558 -7.14 -14.69 25.40
CA TYR A 558 -6.99 -13.24 25.34
C TYR A 558 -7.28 -12.61 26.71
N SER A 559 -6.59 -11.51 27.00
CA SER A 559 -6.87 -10.66 28.14
C SER A 559 -8.20 -9.92 27.94
N PRO A 560 -8.80 -9.35 29.00
CA PRO A 560 -9.99 -8.49 28.87
C PRO A 560 -9.81 -7.28 27.95
N ASP A 561 -8.57 -6.88 27.68
CA ASP A 561 -8.19 -5.80 26.75
C ASP A 561 -8.10 -6.28 25.29
N GLY A 562 -8.26 -7.59 25.05
CA GLY A 562 -8.19 -8.22 23.73
C GLY A 562 -6.78 -8.61 23.26
N HIS A 563 -5.80 -8.57 24.15
CA HIS A 563 -4.41 -8.92 23.84
C HIS A 563 -4.14 -10.40 24.12
N LEU A 564 -3.29 -11.05 23.32
CA LEU A 564 -2.96 -12.47 23.49
C LEU A 564 -2.36 -12.75 24.88
N SER A 565 -3.07 -13.51 25.72
CA SER A 565 -2.68 -13.81 27.11
C SER A 565 -2.01 -15.17 27.29
N SER A 566 -2.28 -16.14 26.43
CA SER A 566 -1.57 -17.43 26.45
C SER A 566 -1.62 -18.16 25.12
N THR A 567 -0.64 -19.03 24.88
CA THR A 567 -0.62 -20.00 23.79
C THR A 567 -0.44 -21.41 24.37
N THR A 568 -1.32 -22.34 24.02
CA THR A 568 -1.19 -23.76 24.31
C THR A 568 -0.59 -24.44 23.09
N TYR A 569 0.49 -25.19 23.25
CA TYR A 569 1.22 -25.89 22.18
C TYR A 569 0.69 -27.32 21.98
N PRO A 570 1.06 -28.02 20.87
CA PRO A 570 0.55 -29.36 20.57
C PRO A 570 0.80 -30.40 21.67
N SER A 571 1.87 -30.26 22.48
CA SER A 571 2.10 -31.15 23.63
C SER A 571 1.16 -30.90 24.82
N GLY A 572 0.36 -29.83 24.79
CA GLY A 572 -0.44 -29.32 25.91
C GLY A 572 0.28 -28.30 26.79
N GLU A 573 1.52 -27.92 26.47
CA GLU A 573 2.26 -26.87 27.19
C GLU A 573 1.56 -25.52 27.05
N VAL A 574 1.23 -24.88 28.19
CA VAL A 574 0.57 -23.57 28.22
C VAL A 574 1.58 -22.48 28.53
N VAL A 575 1.91 -21.69 27.53
CA VAL A 575 2.80 -20.53 27.64
C VAL A 575 1.97 -19.28 27.94
N LEU A 576 2.11 -18.75 29.15
CA LEU A 576 1.47 -17.50 29.56
C LEU A 576 2.26 -16.28 29.07
N HIS A 577 1.56 -15.34 28.43
CA HIS A 577 2.15 -14.11 27.87
C HIS A 577 1.99 -12.89 28.77
N ASN A 578 0.93 -12.85 29.58
CA ASN A 578 0.63 -11.75 30.52
C ASN A 578 0.84 -10.34 29.90
N PRO A 579 0.09 -9.98 28.84
CA PRO A 579 0.33 -8.73 28.11
C PRO A 579 0.01 -7.51 28.97
N ASN A 580 0.79 -6.43 28.80
CA ASN A 580 0.44 -5.11 29.31
C ASN A 580 -0.68 -4.47 28.47
N SER A 581 -1.13 -3.26 28.82
CA SER A 581 -2.23 -2.60 28.10
C SER A 581 -1.91 -2.18 26.65
N TYR A 582 -0.64 -2.23 26.22
CA TYR A 582 -0.25 -2.07 24.80
C TYR A 582 -0.25 -3.39 24.03
N GLY A 583 -0.50 -4.51 24.70
CA GLY A 583 -0.40 -5.84 24.14
C GLY A 583 1.01 -6.42 24.13
N TRP A 584 1.99 -5.77 24.76
CA TRP A 584 3.34 -6.31 24.83
C TRP A 584 3.43 -7.41 25.91
N PRO A 585 3.97 -8.60 25.59
CA PRO A 585 3.95 -9.75 26.49
C PRO A 585 4.98 -9.62 27.62
N LEU A 586 4.55 -9.67 28.88
CA LEU A 586 5.47 -9.59 30.03
C LEU A 586 6.17 -10.93 30.34
N SER A 587 5.76 -12.04 29.72
CA SER A 587 6.40 -13.34 29.89
C SER A 587 6.25 -14.24 28.67
N ALA A 588 6.99 -15.33 28.64
CA ALA A 588 6.67 -16.51 27.85
C ALA A 588 6.75 -17.73 28.76
N GLY A 589 5.71 -17.96 29.56
CA GLY A 589 5.68 -19.00 30.59
C GLY A 589 6.89 -18.90 31.54
N SER A 590 7.50 -20.03 31.88
CA SER A 590 8.76 -20.09 32.64
C SER A 590 10.02 -19.86 31.78
N TYR A 591 9.87 -19.65 30.48
CA TYR A 591 11.00 -19.55 29.53
C TYR A 591 11.56 -18.13 29.42
N ALA A 592 10.76 -17.12 29.74
CA ALA A 592 11.16 -15.73 29.72
C ALA A 592 10.26 -14.85 30.60
N THR A 593 10.83 -13.83 31.22
CA THR A 593 10.10 -12.76 31.92
C THR A 593 10.70 -11.40 31.57
N VAL A 594 9.85 -10.44 31.22
CA VAL A 594 10.23 -9.07 30.86
C VAL A 594 9.97 -8.17 32.05
N SER A 595 10.99 -7.42 32.47
CA SER A 595 10.86 -6.44 33.55
C SER A 595 10.80 -5.00 33.05
N GLY A 596 10.99 -4.77 31.75
CA GLY A 596 10.90 -3.44 31.16
C GLY A 596 10.91 -3.46 29.63
N TYR A 597 10.32 -2.42 29.06
CA TYR A 597 10.27 -2.15 27.63
C TYR A 597 10.83 -0.77 27.33
N HIS A 598 11.48 -0.65 26.19
CA HIS A 598 11.68 0.63 25.51
C HIS A 598 10.37 1.08 24.88
N VAL A 599 10.29 2.36 24.54
CA VAL A 599 9.06 2.98 24.04
C VAL A 599 8.64 2.49 22.65
N ASN A 600 9.57 1.87 21.92
CA ASN A 600 9.33 1.19 20.63
C ASN A 600 8.82 -0.26 20.79
N GLY A 601 8.60 -0.74 22.02
CA GLY A 601 8.15 -2.10 22.31
C GLY A 601 9.26 -3.16 22.33
N MET A 602 10.53 -2.78 22.21
CA MET A 602 11.65 -3.71 22.42
C MET A 602 11.86 -3.96 23.92
N PRO A 603 12.08 -5.21 24.38
CA PRO A 603 12.41 -5.47 25.78
C PRO A 603 13.70 -4.76 26.19
N SER A 604 13.63 -3.91 27.22
CA SER A 604 14.82 -3.28 27.82
C SER A 604 15.54 -4.21 28.77
N THR A 605 14.80 -5.12 29.42
CA THR A 605 15.36 -6.20 30.24
C THR A 605 14.47 -7.44 30.16
N LEU A 606 15.11 -8.58 29.91
CA LEU A 606 14.50 -9.89 29.72
C LEU A 606 15.33 -10.92 30.48
N GLN A 607 14.70 -11.67 31.39
CA GLN A 607 15.33 -12.83 32.02
C GLN A 607 14.85 -14.11 31.34
N PHE A 608 15.78 -14.95 30.86
CA PHE A 608 15.48 -16.26 30.29
C PHE A 608 15.26 -17.29 31.40
N GLY A 609 14.59 -18.40 31.07
CA GLY A 609 14.24 -19.47 32.01
C GLY A 609 15.45 -20.20 32.61
N ASN A 610 16.62 -20.13 31.95
CA ASN A 610 17.88 -20.64 32.49
C ASN A 610 18.55 -19.69 33.51
N GLY A 611 17.96 -18.50 33.72
CA GLY A 611 18.44 -17.47 34.64
C GLY A 611 19.28 -16.36 34.00
N ASP A 612 19.64 -16.48 32.72
CA ASP A 612 20.42 -15.47 32.01
C ASP A 612 19.61 -14.18 31.81
N ILE A 613 20.26 -13.03 31.90
CA ILE A 613 19.62 -11.72 31.79
C ILE A 613 20.10 -11.02 30.53
N TYR A 614 19.18 -10.78 29.60
CA TYR A 614 19.36 -9.86 28.48
C TYR A 614 18.98 -8.44 28.91
N SER A 615 19.84 -7.48 28.62
CA SER A 615 19.56 -6.05 28.75
C SER A 615 19.89 -5.34 27.44
N SER A 616 19.14 -4.29 27.12
CA SER A 616 19.35 -3.50 25.91
C SER A 616 19.23 -2.01 26.19
N SER A 617 19.91 -1.22 25.37
CA SER A 617 19.76 0.23 25.31
C SER A 617 19.35 0.64 23.91
N VAL A 618 18.63 1.75 23.81
CA VAL A 618 18.33 2.40 22.54
C VAL A 618 19.03 3.75 22.45
N ASP A 619 19.29 4.21 21.23
CA ASP A 619 19.80 5.56 20.97
C ASP A 619 18.66 6.60 21.04
N GLY A 620 19.00 7.86 20.74
CA GLY A 620 18.03 8.94 20.65
C GLY A 620 16.95 8.74 19.59
N TYR A 621 17.05 7.75 18.70
CA TYR A 621 16.04 7.41 17.68
C TYR A 621 15.21 6.19 18.04
N HIS A 622 15.37 5.68 19.26
CA HIS A 622 14.80 4.41 19.68
C HIS A 622 15.28 3.24 18.81
N ARG A 623 16.46 3.32 18.18
CA ARG A 623 17.15 2.19 17.53
C ARG A 623 17.98 1.46 18.56
N LEU A 624 18.19 0.15 18.39
CA LEU A 624 19.01 -0.64 19.32
C LEU A 624 20.47 -0.13 19.34
N ALA A 625 20.91 0.47 20.45
CA ALA A 625 22.26 1.02 20.59
C ALA A 625 23.24 0.02 21.23
N GLY A 626 22.73 -0.96 21.96
CA GLY A 626 23.56 -1.98 22.59
C GLY A 626 22.73 -3.06 23.26
N PHE A 627 23.37 -4.21 23.47
CA PHE A 627 22.78 -5.30 24.21
C PHE A 627 23.82 -6.13 24.95
N ARG A 628 23.40 -6.72 26.07
CA ARG A 628 24.25 -7.53 26.93
C ARG A 628 23.49 -8.73 27.46
N VAL A 629 24.15 -9.88 27.55
CA VAL A 629 23.63 -11.10 28.17
C VAL A 629 24.54 -11.51 29.32
N ASP A 630 23.99 -11.68 30.51
CA ASP A 630 24.70 -12.08 31.72
C ASP A 630 24.20 -13.42 32.27
N ALA A 631 25.13 -14.34 32.55
CA ALA A 631 24.91 -15.56 33.32
C ALA A 631 25.42 -15.35 34.75
N GLY A 632 24.57 -14.86 35.64
CA GLY A 632 24.98 -14.45 36.98
C GLY A 632 25.97 -13.28 36.92
N SER A 633 27.22 -13.50 37.37
CA SER A 633 28.30 -12.50 37.28
C SER A 633 29.12 -12.57 35.99
N THR A 634 28.88 -13.57 35.15
CA THR A 634 29.63 -13.81 33.91
C THR A 634 28.92 -13.11 32.76
N VAL A 635 29.64 -12.26 32.03
CA VAL A 635 29.11 -11.64 30.80
C VAL A 635 29.29 -12.62 29.64
N LEU A 636 28.18 -13.05 29.03
CA LEU A 636 28.20 -13.95 27.88
C LEU A 636 28.33 -13.19 26.55
N MET A 637 27.63 -12.06 26.43
CA MET A 637 27.63 -11.20 25.25
C MET A 637 27.54 -9.74 25.70
N ASN A 638 28.25 -8.83 25.04
CA ASN A 638 28.19 -7.41 25.34
C ASN A 638 28.55 -6.60 24.11
N HIS A 639 27.54 -6.13 23.38
CA HIS A 639 27.73 -5.42 22.13
C HIS A 639 27.25 -3.97 22.23
N THR A 640 28.01 -3.08 21.61
CA THR A 640 27.55 -1.73 21.25
C THR A 640 27.37 -1.66 19.73
N LEU A 641 26.25 -1.09 19.30
CA LEU A 641 25.90 -0.92 17.90
C LEU A 641 26.09 0.55 17.50
N ALA A 642 26.66 0.76 16.32
CA ALA A 642 26.82 2.09 15.74
C ALA A 642 26.22 2.12 14.33
N TYR A 643 25.58 3.23 14.00
CA TYR A 643 24.92 3.48 12.72
C TYR A 643 25.59 4.67 12.02
N ASN A 644 25.57 4.68 10.69
CA ASN A 644 25.80 5.92 9.96
C ASN A 644 24.54 6.81 10.00
N PRO A 645 24.64 8.10 9.62
CA PRO A 645 23.49 9.00 9.60
C PRO A 645 22.29 8.51 8.79
N ALA A 646 22.50 7.77 7.69
CA ALA A 646 21.43 7.14 6.91
C ALA A 646 20.75 5.93 7.60
N GLY A 647 21.19 5.56 8.80
CA GLY A 647 20.60 4.49 9.61
C GLY A 647 21.13 3.08 9.32
N ASN A 648 22.17 2.93 8.52
CA ASN A 648 22.81 1.65 8.27
C ASN A 648 23.74 1.26 9.42
N LEU A 649 23.72 -0.01 9.84
CA LEU A 649 24.61 -0.51 10.89
C LEU A 649 26.06 -0.51 10.37
N ILE A 650 26.97 0.25 10.98
CA ILE A 650 28.39 0.30 10.60
C ILE A 650 29.29 -0.49 11.56
N SER A 651 28.82 -0.77 12.78
CA SER A 651 29.59 -1.57 13.74
C SER A 651 28.70 -2.33 14.72
N SER A 652 29.09 -3.57 15.00
CA SER A 652 28.68 -4.31 16.20
C SER A 652 29.94 -4.68 16.97
N ALA A 653 30.31 -3.85 17.94
CA ALA A 653 31.54 -3.99 18.71
C ALA A 653 31.30 -4.87 19.94
N ASP A 654 31.93 -6.04 19.97
CA ASP A 654 31.94 -6.92 21.14
C ASP A 654 32.95 -6.38 22.17
N LEU A 655 32.42 -5.89 23.29
CA LEU A 655 33.20 -5.30 24.38
C LEU A 655 33.91 -6.34 25.25
N ASN A 656 33.53 -7.61 25.19
CA ASN A 656 34.19 -8.70 25.89
C ASN A 656 35.32 -9.29 25.05
N ASN A 657 35.10 -9.43 23.75
CA ASN A 657 36.09 -9.92 22.80
C ASN A 657 36.20 -9.02 21.56
N PRO A 658 37.05 -7.97 21.59
CA PRO A 658 37.18 -7.03 20.49
C PRO A 658 37.56 -7.67 19.13
N SER A 659 38.14 -8.88 19.11
CA SER A 659 38.41 -9.60 17.85
C SER A 659 37.16 -10.02 17.08
N ASP A 660 36.01 -10.07 17.77
CA ASP A 660 34.74 -10.50 17.23
C ASP A 660 33.87 -9.31 16.80
N THR A 661 34.44 -8.09 16.87
CA THR A 661 33.81 -6.87 16.36
C THR A 661 33.53 -6.99 14.87
N VAL A 662 32.27 -6.75 14.49
CA VAL A 662 31.85 -6.67 13.09
C VAL A 662 31.87 -5.20 12.65
N SER A 663 32.50 -4.91 11.52
CA SER A 663 32.49 -3.58 10.89
C SER A 663 31.97 -3.67 9.46
N LEU A 664 31.08 -2.76 9.09
CA LEU A 664 30.35 -2.74 7.83
C LEU A 664 30.54 -1.38 7.14
N SER A 665 30.59 -1.37 5.81
CA SER A 665 30.57 -0.12 5.03
C SER A 665 29.67 -0.25 3.81
N TYR A 666 29.16 0.89 3.36
CA TYR A 666 28.16 0.98 2.30
C TYR A 666 28.64 1.93 1.20
N ASP A 667 28.13 1.74 -0.02
CA ASP A 667 28.25 2.71 -1.11
C ASP A 667 27.18 3.82 -1.02
N SER A 668 27.10 4.68 -2.04
CA SER A 668 26.17 5.80 -2.06
C SER A 668 24.70 5.39 -2.32
N ALA A 669 24.48 4.17 -2.83
CA ALA A 669 23.17 3.56 -2.96
C ALA A 669 22.74 2.77 -1.69
N ASN A 670 23.50 2.91 -0.59
CA ASN A 670 23.30 2.19 0.67
C ASN A 670 23.41 0.65 0.54
N GLN A 671 24.16 0.14 -0.45
CA GLN A 671 24.45 -1.29 -0.58
C GLN A 671 25.73 -1.66 0.19
N LEU A 672 25.76 -2.87 0.76
CA LEU A 672 26.88 -3.32 1.61
C LEU A 672 28.10 -3.65 0.73
N VAL A 673 29.17 -2.85 0.80
CA VAL A 673 30.40 -3.07 0.01
C VAL A 673 31.54 -3.74 0.78
N SER A 674 31.50 -3.70 2.12
CA SER A 674 32.50 -4.36 2.97
C SER A 674 31.90 -4.87 4.26
N ALA A 675 32.32 -6.06 4.66
CA ALA A 675 32.03 -6.64 5.97
C ALA A 675 33.29 -7.32 6.54
N SER A 676 33.72 -6.90 7.73
CA SER A 676 34.84 -7.50 8.44
C SER A 676 34.42 -7.96 9.82
N GLY A 677 34.91 -9.12 10.27
CA GLY A 677 34.63 -9.66 11.59
C GLY A 677 35.54 -10.86 11.89
N PHE A 678 35.12 -11.71 12.83
CA PHE A 678 35.87 -12.94 13.18
C PHE A 678 36.09 -13.88 11.99
N TRP A 679 35.29 -13.76 10.93
CA TRP A 679 35.42 -14.50 9.67
C TRP A 679 36.38 -13.85 8.64
N GLY A 680 37.08 -12.78 9.01
CA GLY A 680 37.95 -12.00 8.12
C GLY A 680 37.20 -10.91 7.34
N ALA A 681 37.94 -10.18 6.50
CA ALA A 681 37.38 -9.12 5.66
C ALA A 681 36.76 -9.70 4.38
N LYS A 682 35.57 -9.21 4.03
CA LYS A 682 34.86 -9.51 2.79
C LYS A 682 34.51 -8.21 2.08
N THR A 683 34.60 -8.19 0.75
CA THR A 683 34.09 -7.08 -0.07
C THR A 683 33.09 -7.58 -1.09
N ILE A 684 32.13 -6.74 -1.46
CA ILE A 684 31.06 -7.04 -2.40
C ILE A 684 31.07 -5.96 -3.47
N ASP A 685 31.05 -6.36 -4.74
CA ASP A 685 30.98 -5.46 -5.89
C ASP A 685 29.62 -5.63 -6.58
N TYR A 686 29.02 -4.53 -7.01
CA TYR A 686 27.73 -4.48 -7.70
C TYR A 686 27.87 -3.94 -9.14
N ASP A 687 26.94 -4.27 -10.02
CA ASP A 687 26.73 -3.53 -11.27
C ASP A 687 25.75 -2.36 -11.07
N GLY A 688 25.55 -1.52 -12.11
CA GLY A 688 24.65 -0.37 -12.04
C GLY A 688 23.16 -0.74 -11.96
N LEU A 689 22.79 -2.02 -12.15
CA LEU A 689 21.44 -2.54 -11.91
C LEU A 689 21.25 -3.00 -10.45
N GLY A 690 22.30 -2.98 -9.64
CA GLY A 690 22.30 -3.43 -8.25
C GLY A 690 22.51 -4.93 -8.08
N ASN A 691 22.91 -5.65 -9.14
CA ASN A 691 23.24 -7.07 -9.03
C ASN A 691 24.63 -7.27 -8.41
N VAL A 692 24.79 -8.28 -7.57
CA VAL A 692 26.11 -8.67 -7.07
C VAL A 692 26.95 -9.21 -8.21
N LEU A 693 28.10 -8.61 -8.52
CA LEU A 693 29.09 -9.10 -9.48
C LEU A 693 30.13 -10.03 -8.83
N SER A 694 30.52 -9.71 -7.60
CA SER A 694 31.65 -10.35 -6.95
C SER A 694 31.53 -10.29 -5.43
N VAL A 695 31.88 -11.40 -4.76
CA VAL A 695 32.08 -11.46 -3.30
C VAL A 695 33.48 -11.97 -3.03
N ASN A 696 34.35 -11.09 -2.54
CA ASN A 696 35.75 -11.41 -2.21
C ASN A 696 35.86 -11.76 -0.73
N ASN A 697 36.40 -12.94 -0.42
CA ASN A 697 36.62 -13.44 0.95
C ASN A 697 38.12 -13.37 1.33
N GLY A 698 38.83 -12.34 0.88
CA GLY A 698 40.28 -12.16 1.07
C GLY A 698 41.14 -13.05 0.17
N ALA A 699 41.17 -14.36 0.42
CA ALA A 699 42.02 -15.31 -0.33
C ALA A 699 41.32 -15.96 -1.54
N SER A 700 40.01 -15.78 -1.67
CA SER A 700 39.19 -16.37 -2.73
C SER A 700 38.05 -15.43 -3.09
N SER A 701 37.56 -15.51 -4.33
CA SER A 701 36.46 -14.70 -4.82
C SER A 701 35.39 -15.56 -5.45
N THR A 702 34.13 -15.19 -5.25
CA THR A 702 32.97 -15.77 -5.93
C THR A 702 32.45 -14.75 -6.93
N LEU A 703 32.40 -15.11 -8.20
CA LEU A 703 31.98 -14.24 -9.30
C LEU A 703 30.58 -14.64 -9.78
N TYR A 704 29.73 -13.66 -10.07
CA TYR A 704 28.33 -13.84 -10.47
C TYR A 704 28.14 -13.34 -11.90
N GLN A 705 27.36 -14.05 -12.70
CA GLN A 705 27.13 -13.75 -14.11
C GLN A 705 25.63 -13.77 -14.41
N TYR A 706 25.15 -12.72 -15.07
CA TYR A 706 23.75 -12.55 -15.44
C TYR A 706 23.58 -12.63 -16.95
N ASP A 707 22.41 -13.04 -17.42
CA ASP A 707 22.04 -12.93 -18.83
C ASP A 707 21.47 -11.54 -19.16
N ILE A 708 21.05 -11.36 -20.41
CA ILE A 708 20.47 -10.09 -20.90
C ILE A 708 19.09 -9.79 -20.28
N ASP A 709 18.48 -10.77 -19.64
CA ASP A 709 17.18 -10.67 -18.98
C ASP A 709 17.34 -10.46 -17.46
N ASN A 710 18.56 -10.09 -17.02
CA ASN A 710 18.90 -9.83 -15.63
C ASN A 710 18.82 -11.04 -14.69
N ARG A 711 18.90 -12.28 -15.21
CA ARG A 711 18.85 -13.52 -14.41
C ARG A 711 20.24 -14.07 -14.13
N LEU A 712 20.50 -14.50 -12.90
CA LEU A 712 21.76 -15.15 -12.53
C LEU A 712 21.91 -16.49 -13.27
N THR A 713 22.88 -16.61 -14.17
CA THR A 713 23.12 -17.82 -14.97
C THR A 713 24.25 -18.68 -14.42
N ALA A 714 25.27 -18.06 -13.83
CA ALA A 714 26.41 -18.79 -13.30
C ALA A 714 27.07 -18.09 -12.11
N VAL A 715 27.66 -18.91 -11.24
CA VAL A 715 28.58 -18.51 -10.20
C VAL A 715 29.90 -19.26 -10.40
N SER A 716 31.05 -18.60 -10.25
CA SER A 716 32.38 -19.18 -10.45
C SER A 716 33.42 -18.70 -9.42
N GLY A 717 34.64 -19.23 -9.49
CA GLY A 717 35.73 -18.90 -8.57
C GLY A 717 35.80 -19.86 -7.38
N ALA A 718 35.55 -19.35 -6.16
CA ALA A 718 35.55 -20.15 -4.93
C ALA A 718 34.41 -21.18 -4.89
N VAL A 719 33.30 -20.90 -5.57
CA VAL A 719 32.15 -21.78 -5.75
C VAL A 719 31.80 -21.77 -7.24
N THR A 720 31.52 -22.95 -7.81
CA THR A 720 31.06 -23.07 -9.20
C THR A 720 29.65 -23.66 -9.22
N ARG A 721 28.69 -22.93 -9.78
CA ARG A 721 27.29 -23.34 -9.96
C ARG A 721 26.75 -22.80 -11.27
N ASN A 722 25.89 -23.56 -11.94
CA ASN A 722 25.14 -23.07 -13.09
C ASN A 722 23.65 -23.09 -12.75
N TYR A 723 22.94 -22.06 -13.16
CA TYR A 723 21.52 -21.89 -12.94
C TYR A 723 20.79 -22.10 -14.26
N SER A 724 19.59 -22.67 -14.19
CA SER A 724 18.71 -22.81 -15.36
C SER A 724 17.28 -22.38 -15.05
N TYR A 725 16.63 -21.83 -16.07
CA TYR A 725 15.28 -21.27 -16.01
C TYR A 725 14.45 -21.89 -17.12
N PRO A 726 13.76 -23.02 -16.86
CA PRO A 726 12.84 -23.62 -17.82
C PRO A 726 11.70 -22.66 -18.15
N ASP A 727 11.34 -22.53 -19.44
CA ASP A 727 10.28 -21.63 -19.94
C ASP A 727 8.96 -21.79 -19.20
N TYR A 728 8.60 -23.03 -18.84
CA TYR A 728 7.34 -23.35 -18.17
C TYR A 728 7.31 -22.98 -16.68
N TYR A 729 8.39 -22.42 -16.14
CA TYR A 729 8.44 -21.83 -14.80
C TYR A 729 8.43 -20.30 -14.81
N PHE A 730 8.23 -19.67 -15.97
CA PHE A 730 7.98 -18.22 -16.10
C PHE A 730 8.98 -17.36 -15.30
N GLY A 731 10.28 -17.63 -15.47
CA GLY A 731 11.37 -16.91 -14.80
C GLY A 731 11.86 -17.50 -13.47
N ALA A 732 11.21 -18.55 -12.95
CA ALA A 732 11.70 -19.21 -11.73
C ALA A 732 12.85 -20.20 -12.00
N VAL A 733 13.75 -20.30 -11.03
CA VAL A 733 14.90 -21.22 -11.08
C VAL A 733 14.42 -22.68 -11.11
N GLY A 734 14.79 -23.41 -12.16
CA GLY A 734 14.59 -24.86 -12.30
C GLY A 734 15.78 -25.70 -11.84
N SER A 735 16.99 -25.16 -11.86
CA SER A 735 18.17 -25.75 -11.21
C SER A 735 19.06 -24.65 -10.66
N ASN A 736 19.54 -24.80 -9.43
CA ASN A 736 20.46 -23.85 -8.79
C ASN A 736 21.93 -24.33 -8.78
N GLY A 737 22.22 -25.36 -9.59
CA GLY A 737 23.53 -25.99 -9.68
C GLY A 737 23.88 -26.95 -8.55
N VAL A 738 23.08 -26.96 -7.46
CA VAL A 738 23.17 -27.94 -6.38
C VAL A 738 21.98 -28.88 -6.39
N HIS A 739 20.79 -28.35 -6.69
CA HIS A 739 19.54 -29.07 -6.74
C HIS A 739 18.75 -28.72 -8.00
N ASP A 740 18.08 -29.74 -8.55
CA ASP A 740 17.01 -29.57 -9.53
C ASP A 740 15.70 -29.38 -8.78
N LEU A 741 14.96 -28.33 -9.15
CA LEU A 741 13.80 -27.80 -8.45
C LEU A 741 12.53 -28.11 -9.25
N LYS A 742 11.52 -28.69 -8.58
CA LYS A 742 10.21 -28.97 -9.17
C LYS A 742 9.14 -28.14 -8.51
N ARG A 743 8.44 -27.37 -9.34
CA ARG A 743 7.41 -26.45 -8.91
C ARG A 743 6.07 -26.87 -9.48
N ASP A 744 5.02 -26.57 -8.73
CA ASP A 744 3.67 -26.69 -9.22
C ASP A 744 3.35 -25.51 -10.16
N ILE A 745 2.13 -25.49 -10.65
CA ILE A 745 1.65 -24.45 -11.57
C ILE A 745 1.45 -23.08 -10.91
N ASN A 746 1.41 -23.03 -9.58
CA ASN A 746 1.39 -21.79 -8.79
C ASN A 746 2.81 -21.31 -8.47
N ASN A 747 3.82 -21.92 -9.11
CA ASN A 747 5.24 -21.66 -8.90
C ASN A 747 5.71 -22.02 -7.47
N GLN A 748 4.98 -22.87 -6.74
CA GLN A 748 5.35 -23.36 -5.42
C GLN A 748 6.26 -24.59 -5.53
N LEU A 749 7.40 -24.57 -4.85
CA LEU A 749 8.38 -25.66 -4.88
C LEU A 749 7.86 -26.87 -4.09
N TYR A 750 7.50 -27.98 -4.73
CA TYR A 750 6.95 -29.15 -4.03
C TYR A 750 7.94 -30.30 -3.86
N LYS A 751 9.04 -30.33 -4.64
CA LYS A 751 10.15 -31.26 -4.42
C LYS A 751 11.44 -30.79 -5.06
N TYR A 752 12.57 -31.27 -4.55
CA TYR A 752 13.89 -31.06 -5.14
C TYR A 752 14.78 -32.29 -4.98
N GLN A 753 15.82 -32.41 -5.79
CA GLN A 753 16.82 -33.47 -5.73
C GLN A 753 18.21 -32.92 -6.04
N PRO A 754 19.30 -33.61 -5.68
CA PRO A 754 20.65 -33.23 -6.12
C PRO A 754 20.73 -33.08 -7.65
N ALA A 755 21.36 -32.00 -8.11
CA ALA A 755 21.41 -31.65 -9.53
C ALA A 755 22.10 -32.75 -10.35
N GLY A 756 21.46 -33.19 -11.44
CA GLY A 756 21.98 -34.22 -12.35
C GLY A 756 21.86 -35.66 -11.84
N PHE A 757 21.15 -35.89 -10.74
CA PHE A 757 20.78 -37.23 -10.26
C PHE A 757 19.30 -37.51 -10.55
N TYR A 758 18.90 -38.79 -10.55
CA TYR A 758 17.49 -39.20 -10.73
C TYR A 758 16.85 -39.74 -9.43
N SER A 759 17.53 -39.57 -8.29
CA SER A 759 17.13 -40.12 -6.99
C SER A 759 17.57 -39.21 -5.84
N GLY A 760 16.92 -39.37 -4.68
CA GLY A 760 17.19 -38.55 -3.50
C GLY A 760 16.29 -37.34 -3.43
N TRP A 761 15.01 -37.52 -3.79
CA TRP A 761 14.04 -36.44 -3.67
C TRP A 761 13.82 -36.10 -2.20
N THR A 762 13.76 -34.80 -1.94
CA THR A 762 13.09 -34.23 -0.78
C THR A 762 11.78 -33.64 -1.27
N ILE A 763 10.68 -34.05 -0.66
CA ILE A 763 9.32 -33.69 -1.03
C ILE A 763 8.72 -32.87 0.11
N MET A 764 7.99 -31.82 -0.26
CA MET A 764 7.31 -30.93 0.67
C MET A 764 5.82 -30.93 0.37
N GLU A 765 5.02 -31.15 1.41
CA GLU A 765 3.58 -30.93 1.38
C GLU A 765 3.29 -29.66 2.16
N TYR A 766 2.48 -28.79 1.58
CA TYR A 766 2.13 -27.50 2.15
C TYR A 766 0.75 -27.56 2.78
N ASP A 767 0.52 -26.72 3.79
CA ASP A 767 -0.83 -26.35 4.13
C ASP A 767 -1.39 -25.37 3.10
N ALA A 768 -2.70 -25.16 3.17
CA ALA A 768 -3.44 -24.22 2.35
C ALA A 768 -3.03 -22.73 2.50
N ARG A 769 -2.17 -22.40 3.48
CA ARG A 769 -1.57 -21.06 3.61
C ARG A 769 -0.18 -20.99 2.98
N GLY A 770 0.23 -22.02 2.24
CA GLY A 770 1.50 -22.10 1.56
C GLY A 770 2.70 -22.37 2.47
N ARG A 771 2.48 -22.91 3.67
CA ARG A 771 3.54 -23.22 4.66
C ARG A 771 3.82 -24.72 4.66
N VAL A 772 5.09 -25.11 4.74
CA VAL A 772 5.48 -26.54 4.67
C VAL A 772 4.95 -27.29 5.90
N ALA A 773 3.96 -28.16 5.74
CA ALA A 773 3.40 -28.93 6.85
C ALA A 773 4.12 -30.27 7.05
N LYS A 774 4.74 -30.80 6.00
CA LYS A 774 5.47 -32.07 6.02
C LYS A 774 6.60 -32.04 5.01
N THR A 775 7.78 -32.49 5.44
CA THR A 775 8.93 -32.74 4.57
C THR A 775 9.32 -34.20 4.71
N PHE A 776 9.58 -34.88 3.59
CA PHE A 776 10.07 -36.26 3.63
C PHE A 776 11.01 -36.57 2.47
N THR A 777 11.85 -37.59 2.66
CA THR A 777 12.80 -38.04 1.64
C THR A 777 12.53 -39.47 1.20
N ASP A 778 12.89 -39.79 -0.04
CA ASP A 778 12.83 -41.17 -0.55
C ASP A 778 13.71 -42.15 0.27
N SER A 779 14.65 -41.61 1.06
CA SER A 779 15.57 -42.35 1.93
C SER A 779 15.06 -42.55 3.37
N GLY A 780 13.86 -42.08 3.70
CA GLY A 780 13.20 -42.33 4.99
C GLY A 780 13.32 -41.23 6.05
N GLY A 781 13.70 -40.00 5.68
CA GLY A 781 13.56 -38.83 6.55
C GLY A 781 12.11 -38.33 6.53
N LEU A 782 11.58 -37.90 7.68
CA LEU A 782 10.24 -37.35 7.84
C LEU A 782 10.27 -36.24 8.90
N GLU A 783 9.59 -35.13 8.64
CA GLU A 783 9.42 -34.04 9.58
C GLU A 783 8.08 -33.34 9.32
N TYR A 784 7.22 -33.29 10.32
CA TYR A 784 6.01 -32.48 10.34
C TYR A 784 6.32 -31.12 10.94
N SER A 785 5.73 -30.06 10.41
CA SER A 785 5.91 -28.68 10.87
C SER A 785 4.57 -27.98 10.99
N MET A 786 4.33 -27.34 12.14
CA MET A 786 3.12 -26.55 12.38
C MET A 786 3.50 -25.08 12.58
N TYR A 787 2.85 -24.21 11.82
CA TYR A 787 3.00 -22.76 11.92
C TYR A 787 1.75 -22.12 12.50
N GLY A 788 1.86 -21.23 13.48
CA GLY A 788 0.71 -20.47 13.97
C GLY A 788 0.19 -19.49 12.91
N ALA A 789 -1.03 -18.98 13.04
CA ALA A 789 -1.64 -18.00 12.11
C ALA A 789 -0.78 -16.76 11.86
N ASN A 790 0.13 -16.43 12.76
CA ASN A 790 1.10 -15.33 12.63
C ASN A 790 2.34 -15.68 11.77
N GLY A 791 2.38 -16.87 11.16
CA GLY A 791 3.47 -17.34 10.30
C GLY A 791 4.70 -17.90 11.02
N LYS A 792 4.70 -17.94 12.36
CA LYS A 792 5.84 -18.50 13.13
C LYS A 792 5.79 -20.01 13.15
N LEU A 793 6.95 -20.65 13.01
CA LEU A 793 7.10 -22.09 13.24
C LEU A 793 6.91 -22.36 14.72
N MET A 794 5.87 -23.09 15.10
CA MET A 794 5.49 -23.33 16.50
C MET A 794 5.91 -24.71 16.99
N PHE A 795 5.86 -25.71 16.11
CA PHE A 795 6.10 -27.10 16.46
C PHE A 795 6.71 -27.87 15.29
N GLN A 796 7.62 -28.79 15.58
CA GLN A 796 8.15 -29.78 14.64
C GLN A 796 8.20 -31.17 15.28
N TRP A 797 7.97 -32.22 14.48
CA TRP A 797 8.03 -33.61 14.95
C TRP A 797 8.54 -34.53 13.84
N ASP A 798 9.43 -35.45 14.18
CA ASP A 798 10.10 -36.36 13.23
C ASP A 798 9.24 -37.56 12.77
N GLY A 799 8.00 -37.64 13.23
CA GLY A 799 7.11 -38.77 12.96
C GLY A 799 7.34 -39.99 13.86
N GLN A 800 8.24 -39.89 14.84
CA GLN A 800 8.55 -40.92 15.83
C GLN A 800 8.38 -40.36 17.24
N ASP A 801 9.47 -40.17 17.99
CA ASP A 801 9.43 -39.82 19.40
C ASP A 801 9.95 -38.38 19.67
N ASP A 802 10.64 -37.76 18.71
CA ASP A 802 11.32 -36.48 18.90
C ASP A 802 10.48 -35.31 18.37
N TYR A 803 10.09 -34.40 19.27
CA TYR A 803 9.44 -33.14 18.89
C TYR A 803 10.13 -31.92 19.48
N LYS A 804 9.90 -30.77 18.82
CA LYS A 804 10.37 -29.46 19.21
C LYS A 804 9.22 -28.47 19.25
N GLU A 805 9.18 -27.67 20.30
CA GLU A 805 8.30 -26.50 20.42
C GLU A 805 9.12 -25.21 20.48
N TYR A 806 8.74 -24.25 19.67
CA TYR A 806 9.40 -22.95 19.55
C TYR A 806 8.65 -21.92 20.38
N ILE A 807 9.24 -21.53 21.52
CA ILE A 807 8.61 -20.64 22.49
C ILE A 807 8.96 -19.19 22.17
N TYR A 808 7.94 -18.38 21.91
CA TYR A 808 8.11 -16.97 21.55
C TYR A 808 7.65 -16.02 22.66
N LEU A 809 8.40 -14.93 22.82
CA LEU A 809 8.01 -13.72 23.53
C LEU A 809 7.77 -12.63 22.47
N GLY A 810 6.51 -12.34 22.16
CA GLY A 810 6.18 -11.43 21.07
C GLY A 810 6.74 -11.97 19.76
N GLN A 811 7.63 -11.22 19.10
CA GLN A 811 8.32 -11.66 17.88
C GLN A 811 9.63 -12.44 18.12
N ARG A 812 10.13 -12.50 19.35
CA ARG A 812 11.44 -13.08 19.67
C ARG A 812 11.31 -14.55 20.08
N LEU A 813 12.06 -15.44 19.43
CA LEU A 813 12.25 -16.81 19.92
C LEU A 813 13.10 -16.77 21.20
N VAL A 814 12.59 -17.33 22.29
CA VAL A 814 13.24 -17.28 23.62
C VAL A 814 13.62 -18.66 24.15
N ALA A 815 13.00 -19.73 23.67
CA ALA A 815 13.41 -21.10 23.96
C ALA A 815 13.00 -22.06 22.85
N GLU A 816 13.81 -23.12 22.68
CA GLU A 816 13.43 -24.35 21.99
C GLU A 816 13.23 -25.42 23.05
N ARG A 817 12.02 -25.99 23.12
CA ARG A 817 11.71 -27.11 24.02
C ARG A 817 11.72 -28.38 23.18
N ALA A 818 12.83 -29.12 23.26
CA ALA A 818 12.94 -30.44 22.66
C ALA A 818 12.63 -31.52 23.70
N VAL A 819 11.82 -32.51 23.32
CA VAL A 819 11.63 -33.72 24.11
C VAL A 819 12.07 -34.89 23.24
N ALA A 820 13.16 -35.54 23.66
CA ALA A 820 13.58 -36.83 23.15
C ALA A 820 13.18 -37.89 24.16
N GLN A 821 12.48 -38.95 23.73
CA GLN A 821 12.16 -40.09 24.61
C GLN A 821 13.25 -41.16 24.62
#